data_AF-A0A9N8YN42-F1
#
_entry.id   AF-A0A9N8YN42-F1
#
_cell.length_a   1.000
_cell.length_b   1.000
_cell.length_c   1.000
_cell.angle_alpha   90.00
_cell.angle_beta   90.00
_cell.angle_gamma   90.00
#
_symmetry.space_group_name_H-M   'P 1'
#
loop_
_entity.id
_entity.type
_entity.pdbx_description
1 polymer ?
#
loop_
_entity_poly.entity_id
_entity_poly.type
_entity_poly.pdbx_seq_one_letter_code
_entity_poly.pdbx_strand_id
1 'polypeptide(L)'
;MSSKYSTLPDIDTQPDVYETPDNPEDPEGSDDGYILTEEANEDIVRDKISVNDAVDKFKDSIVDSSKTDFSDRLSRHKKQMYKVSSRKPLDTTEYEILPRENASQETPLQKLQRLKYEVQELEEQVEKNKDDPSILQISQGDMISQITHLQNDLNRIQGLGDFGSSLNEQDGTIIRQAELGKRLIHQLETFKNIGFPKEDGISDEKDATADDDTTVQASSIDSGKNVVTYELYYSPETIKTHALAKTSELDDRISALEKLVGTSHGQNFDDLSLNITNTNLIAAVEKLEQHMQLLVQPRHLESITRKVKTLTSELEKVNDLKNKELSNGGVIPFETGEKINHLFNLLDKIDPLISIAPALVNRLKALQQLHNEAAVFNDTIKMLAGEQGKIGDELKSLNDVAGKLEKSLKENDDAIQSNIKVVDERVSDLAQRLDKLLNSGEIACRVIRTAKALGIKTVAVYSEADRKARHVKLADEAYLIGPSSSRESYLNIEKIISVAKRSGAQAIHPGYGFLSENHLFAERLSIENITFIGPPASAIISMGSKSESKEIMTAANVPIVPGYHGPNQDPVFLKGKAAEIGYPVLIKAIKGGGGKGMRIVNDPSEFNLQLESSKQEAIKSFDDDQVLIEKYLLTPRHIEVQIFADIHGNAVYLFERDCSVQRRHQKVLEEAPAPGLSEELRHELGEKAVTAAKAVNYVGAGTVEFIFDNETQQFYFMEMNTRLQVEHPVTEMVTDTDLVQWQLEVAAGNKLPLMQNDLRLNGHAFEARIYAENPDTNFLPDAGPLIHLHTPQPSSTVRLETGFEQGDEISVHYDPMIAKLIVKGNDRTEALRILRKALNDYEVVGLHTNIEFLKKLSSHPAFINEELETGFIEKYKTDLFTSIGRTNPIILAQAAISLTLIELEKDQSRISGTLDPFSPWSTLTCIRLNTKHTRHISLSDSNESESIVDIQFKSNGTFDVKVNQGGETLSIFTGVMAKWNEAQKQIILDIDDRKLRSRVILDNNKRVVVFGEHGKTVLQIPTPAYLSAETSDVVGSIKTPMPCKISQIFVTVGQVVEKGTPLIVLEAMKMEHLIKSPLPGKIEKIFYKVGDLVEENKNLVAFAE
;
A
#
# COMPACT_ATOMS: atom_id res chain seq x y z
N MET A 1 -27.42 -18.97 -40.70
CA MET A 1 -28.41 -18.04 -41.29
C MET A 1 -29.75 -18.24 -40.58
N SER A 2 -30.40 -17.16 -40.13
CA SER A 2 -31.87 -17.10 -40.05
C SER A 2 -32.29 -15.64 -40.28
N SER A 3 -33.32 -15.39 -41.10
CA SER A 3 -33.54 -14.09 -41.75
C SER A 3 -34.61 -13.24 -41.06
N LYS A 4 -34.53 -13.09 -39.73
CA LYS A 4 -35.49 -12.26 -38.96
C LYS A 4 -35.03 -10.84 -38.61
N TYR A 5 -33.71 -10.57 -38.59
CA TYR A 5 -33.17 -9.30 -38.07
C TYR A 5 -32.51 -8.38 -39.11
N SER A 6 -32.36 -8.81 -40.36
CA SER A 6 -31.66 -8.06 -41.42
C SER A 6 -32.48 -6.89 -42.05
N THR A 7 -33.46 -6.33 -41.34
CA THR A 7 -34.31 -5.21 -41.82
C THR A 7 -34.72 -4.22 -40.72
N LEU A 8 -33.92 -4.10 -39.66
CA LEU A 8 -33.92 -2.90 -38.82
C LEU A 8 -33.02 -1.84 -39.50
N PRO A 9 -33.39 -0.56 -39.52
CA PRO A 9 -32.51 0.50 -40.01
C PRO A 9 -31.38 0.73 -39.01
N ASP A 10 -30.23 1.23 -39.48
CA ASP A 10 -29.09 1.54 -38.62
C ASP A 10 -29.45 2.60 -37.56
N ILE A 11 -29.25 2.24 -36.30
CA ILE A 11 -29.54 3.07 -35.10
C ILE A 11 -28.25 3.71 -34.55
N ASP A 12 -27.09 3.43 -35.15
CA ASP A 12 -25.75 3.90 -34.72
C ASP A 12 -25.45 5.39 -34.99
N THR A 13 -26.48 6.23 -35.17
CA THR A 13 -26.35 7.65 -35.53
C THR A 13 -26.75 8.63 -34.42
N GLN A 14 -26.94 8.17 -33.18
CA GLN A 14 -27.20 9.02 -32.01
C GLN A 14 -26.18 8.73 -30.90
N PRO A 15 -25.27 9.69 -30.58
CA PRO A 15 -24.39 9.61 -29.43
C PRO A 15 -25.09 10.10 -28.15
N ASP A 16 -24.72 9.46 -27.04
CA ASP A 16 -25.31 9.58 -25.70
C ASP A 16 -24.70 10.81 -24.97
N VAL A 17 -25.10 12.03 -25.34
CA VAL A 17 -24.39 13.26 -24.91
C VAL A 17 -24.83 13.80 -23.55
N TYR A 18 -23.92 13.72 -22.57
CA TYR A 18 -24.05 14.26 -21.21
C TYR A 18 -23.56 15.72 -21.05
N GLU A 19 -23.49 16.48 -22.13
CA GLU A 19 -23.22 17.93 -22.13
C GLU A 19 -24.51 18.71 -22.40
N THR A 20 -24.79 19.74 -21.60
CA THR A 20 -25.96 20.62 -21.78
C THR A 20 -25.68 21.71 -22.81
N PRO A 21 -26.60 21.97 -23.76
CA PRO A 21 -26.47 23.09 -24.68
C PRO A 21 -26.64 24.43 -23.93
N ASP A 22 -25.84 25.42 -24.32
CA ASP A 22 -25.81 26.75 -23.69
C ASP A 22 -26.97 27.67 -24.09
N ASN A 23 -27.27 28.57 -23.15
CA ASN A 23 -28.02 29.82 -23.26
C ASN A 23 -29.57 29.74 -23.51
N PRO A 24 -30.37 30.54 -22.77
CA PRO A 24 -31.77 30.81 -23.08
C PRO A 24 -31.99 32.21 -23.69
N GLU A 25 -33.02 32.34 -24.53
CA GLU A 25 -33.70 33.64 -24.77
C GLU A 25 -35.15 33.57 -24.26
N ASP A 26 -35.62 34.64 -23.63
CA ASP A 26 -36.97 34.78 -23.08
C ASP A 26 -38.01 35.15 -24.16
N PRO A 27 -39.27 34.70 -23.97
CA PRO A 27 -40.44 35.45 -24.40
C PRO A 27 -41.27 35.93 -23.18
N GLU A 28 -41.64 37.21 -23.19
CA GLU A 28 -42.37 37.86 -22.10
C GLU A 28 -43.82 37.36 -21.91
N GLY A 29 -44.29 37.39 -20.66
CA GLY A 29 -45.62 37.93 -20.35
C GLY A 29 -46.82 36.97 -20.25
N SER A 30 -47.26 36.74 -19.00
CA SER A 30 -48.69 36.73 -18.64
C SER A 30 -48.83 37.12 -17.17
N ASP A 31 -49.67 38.12 -16.89
CA ASP A 31 -50.01 38.58 -15.53
C ASP A 31 -51.35 37.95 -15.13
N ASP A 32 -51.41 37.27 -13.99
CA ASP A 32 -52.66 36.79 -13.36
C ASP A 32 -52.43 36.51 -11.87
N GLY A 33 -52.73 37.49 -11.02
CA GLY A 33 -52.45 37.45 -9.59
C GLY A 33 -53.51 36.69 -8.76
N TYR A 34 -53.07 35.90 -7.79
CA TYR A 34 -53.95 35.32 -6.77
C TYR A 34 -53.75 35.96 -5.40
N ILE A 35 -54.86 36.34 -4.77
CA ILE A 35 -54.90 37.12 -3.53
C ILE A 35 -54.69 36.22 -2.32
N LEU A 36 -53.85 36.69 -1.38
CA LEU A 36 -53.61 36.03 -0.09
C LEU A 36 -54.90 35.98 0.76
N THR A 37 -55.15 34.84 1.38
CA THR A 37 -56.07 34.72 2.52
C THR A 37 -55.27 34.26 3.73
N GLU A 38 -55.14 35.15 4.72
CA GLU A 38 -54.58 34.83 6.03
C GLU A 38 -55.67 34.18 6.89
N GLU A 39 -55.36 33.07 7.57
CA GLU A 39 -55.83 32.71 8.93
C GLU A 39 -55.39 31.28 9.31
N ALA A 40 -54.27 31.16 10.03
CA ALA A 40 -53.94 30.06 10.96
C ALA A 40 -52.56 30.32 11.61
N ASN A 41 -52.56 30.84 12.84
CA ASN A 41 -51.41 30.86 13.74
C ASN A 41 -51.81 30.12 15.03
N GLU A 42 -50.83 29.89 15.93
CA GLU A 42 -50.93 29.10 17.17
C GLU A 42 -50.97 27.57 16.87
N ASP A 43 -50.16 26.71 17.51
CA ASP A 43 -49.25 26.86 18.66
C ASP A 43 -47.82 26.38 18.38
N ILE A 44 -46.82 27.00 19.03
CA ILE A 44 -45.45 26.49 19.13
C ILE A 44 -44.99 26.54 20.59
N VAL A 45 -45.14 25.42 21.31
CA VAL A 45 -44.56 25.24 22.65
C VAL A 45 -43.06 24.92 22.53
N ARG A 46 -42.21 25.74 23.15
CA ARG A 46 -40.76 25.53 23.21
C ARG A 46 -40.33 25.11 24.62
N ASP A 47 -40.33 23.81 24.89
CA ASP A 47 -39.83 23.30 26.17
C ASP A 47 -38.31 23.47 26.28
N LYS A 48 -37.88 24.26 27.27
CA LYS A 48 -36.49 24.33 27.73
C LYS A 48 -36.33 23.37 28.90
N ILE A 49 -35.68 22.24 28.68
CA ILE A 49 -35.32 21.31 29.77
C ILE A 49 -34.32 22.00 30.70
N SER A 50 -34.66 22.12 31.99
CA SER A 50 -33.73 22.60 33.01
C SER A 50 -32.77 21.49 33.42
N VAL A 51 -31.50 21.83 33.64
CA VAL A 51 -30.48 20.87 34.12
C VAL A 51 -30.89 20.26 35.47
N ASN A 52 -31.64 21.00 36.29
CA ASN A 52 -32.12 20.51 37.60
C ASN A 52 -33.20 19.42 37.46
N ASP A 53 -34.04 19.46 36.42
CA ASP A 53 -35.10 18.47 36.21
C ASP A 53 -34.54 17.09 35.83
N ALA A 54 -33.33 17.06 35.27
CA ALA A 54 -32.59 15.83 35.00
C ALA A 54 -32.00 15.21 36.28
N VAL A 55 -31.64 16.04 37.28
CA VAL A 55 -31.04 15.58 38.55
C VAL A 55 -32.09 14.97 39.48
N ASP A 56 -33.25 15.62 39.61
CA ASP A 56 -34.32 15.10 40.48
C ASP A 56 -34.94 13.79 39.97
N LYS A 57 -34.76 13.48 38.67
CA LYS A 57 -35.25 12.25 38.04
C LYS A 57 -34.56 10.95 38.51
N PHE A 58 -33.42 11.06 39.21
CA PHE A 58 -32.66 9.93 39.77
C PHE A 58 -32.57 9.94 41.31
N LYS A 59 -33.31 10.83 41.96
CA LYS A 59 -33.19 11.09 43.42
C LYS A 59 -33.77 9.97 44.28
N ASP A 60 -34.86 9.35 43.81
CA ASP A 60 -35.63 8.33 44.52
C ASP A 60 -35.56 6.93 43.86
N SER A 61 -34.65 6.73 42.90
CA SER A 61 -34.44 5.41 42.26
C SER A 61 -33.64 4.48 43.17
N ILE A 62 -34.32 3.90 44.17
CA ILE A 62 -33.75 2.92 45.10
C ILE A 62 -33.37 1.64 44.35
N VAL A 63 -32.07 1.44 44.13
CA VAL A 63 -31.52 0.19 43.60
C VAL A 63 -31.38 -0.81 44.75
N ASP A 64 -32.10 -1.93 44.67
CA ASP A 64 -32.04 -3.02 45.66
C ASP A 64 -30.66 -3.72 45.61
N SER A 65 -29.84 -3.46 46.61
CA SER A 65 -28.50 -4.05 46.76
C SER A 65 -28.48 -5.44 47.40
N SER A 66 -29.64 -6.01 47.78
CA SER A 66 -29.73 -7.31 48.47
C SER A 66 -29.26 -8.54 47.67
N LYS A 67 -28.87 -8.34 46.41
CA LYS A 67 -28.36 -9.39 45.50
C LYS A 67 -26.94 -9.14 44.97
N THR A 68 -26.23 -8.14 45.48
CA THR A 68 -24.88 -7.79 45.02
C THR A 68 -23.90 -7.85 46.18
N ASP A 69 -23.08 -8.90 46.23
CA ASP A 69 -22.01 -9.06 47.22
C ASP A 69 -20.86 -8.09 46.91
N PHE A 70 -20.38 -7.40 47.94
CA PHE A 70 -19.24 -6.47 47.89
C PHE A 70 -18.14 -6.83 48.90
N SER A 71 -18.11 -8.08 49.36
CA SER A 71 -16.88 -8.76 49.78
C SER A 71 -16.26 -9.45 48.56
N ASP A 72 -14.97 -9.28 48.25
CA ASP A 72 -13.90 -9.67 49.15
C ASP A 72 -12.59 -8.86 48.94
N ARG A 73 -11.70 -8.87 49.94
CA ARG A 73 -10.37 -8.24 49.85
C ARG A 73 -9.26 -9.30 49.99
N LEU A 74 -8.50 -9.51 48.91
CA LEU A 74 -7.17 -10.17 48.88
C LEU A 74 -7.06 -11.60 49.47
N SER A 75 -6.97 -12.60 48.59
CA SER A 75 -6.19 -13.82 48.90
C SER A 75 -5.39 -14.31 47.69
N ARG A 76 -4.39 -15.16 47.94
CA ARG A 76 -3.32 -15.51 46.98
C ARG A 76 -3.59 -16.83 46.25
N HIS A 77 -3.06 -16.93 45.02
CA HIS A 77 -2.69 -18.17 44.32
C HIS A 77 -3.79 -19.20 44.01
N LYS A 78 -4.13 -19.36 42.72
CA LYS A 78 -3.67 -20.51 41.89
C LYS A 78 -4.13 -20.37 40.44
N LYS A 79 -3.21 -20.66 39.49
CA LYS A 79 -3.59 -20.94 38.09
C LYS A 79 -4.20 -22.35 38.02
N GLN A 80 -5.45 -22.48 37.58
CA GLN A 80 -5.91 -23.74 36.98
C GLN A 80 -6.93 -23.51 35.86
N MET A 81 -6.77 -24.32 34.82
CA MET A 81 -7.25 -24.15 33.45
C MET A 81 -8.77 -24.08 33.28
N TYR A 82 -9.22 -23.37 32.23
CA TYR A 82 -10.43 -23.74 31.48
C TYR A 82 -10.09 -24.13 30.05
N LYS A 83 -10.79 -25.15 29.51
CA LYS A 83 -10.62 -25.71 28.15
C LYS A 83 -11.91 -25.51 27.33
N VAL A 84 -11.81 -24.83 26.19
CA VAL A 84 -12.72 -24.88 25.01
C VAL A 84 -11.85 -24.38 23.82
N SER A 85 -11.48 -25.07 22.72
CA SER A 85 -11.88 -26.32 22.04
C SER A 85 -13.24 -26.25 21.32
N SER A 86 -13.37 -26.18 19.99
CA SER A 86 -12.37 -26.28 18.88
C SER A 86 -12.99 -25.75 17.53
N ARG A 87 -12.35 -25.69 16.33
CA ARG A 87 -11.13 -26.40 15.84
C ARG A 87 -10.19 -25.71 14.80
N LYS A 88 -10.36 -25.98 13.48
CA LYS A 88 -9.50 -25.70 12.26
C LYS A 88 -10.43 -25.93 11.03
N PRO A 89 -10.08 -25.72 9.73
CA PRO A 89 -8.83 -25.23 9.12
C PRO A 89 -9.08 -24.13 8.03
N LEU A 90 -8.20 -23.71 7.11
CA LEU A 90 -6.86 -24.06 6.54
C LEU A 90 -6.13 -22.71 6.24
N ASP A 91 -4.89 -22.58 5.78
CA ASP A 91 -3.57 -23.21 6.00
C ASP A 91 -2.54 -22.11 5.62
N THR A 92 -1.25 -22.11 6.00
CA THR A 92 -0.25 -23.17 5.80
C THR A 92 0.77 -23.28 6.94
N THR A 93 1.05 -24.53 7.34
CA THR A 93 2.36 -25.10 7.72
C THR A 93 3.44 -24.24 8.42
N GLU A 94 4.14 -24.70 9.45
CA GLU A 94 3.91 -25.78 10.44
C GLU A 94 5.05 -25.71 11.47
N TYR A 95 4.78 -25.92 12.77
CA TYR A 95 5.68 -26.60 13.73
C TYR A 95 4.92 -26.84 15.04
N GLU A 96 5.05 -28.03 15.62
CA GLU A 96 4.27 -28.47 16.79
C GLU A 96 4.90 -28.07 18.14
N ILE A 97 4.07 -27.88 19.16
CA ILE A 97 4.50 -27.88 20.56
C ILE A 97 4.03 -29.19 21.21
N LEU A 98 4.99 -30.08 21.50
CA LEU A 98 4.76 -31.36 22.15
C LEU A 98 4.28 -31.19 23.63
N PRO A 99 3.52 -32.17 24.17
CA PRO A 99 3.05 -32.13 25.55
C PRO A 99 4.19 -32.22 26.58
N ARG A 100 3.96 -31.70 27.79
CA ARG A 100 4.94 -31.57 28.88
C ARG A 100 5.31 -32.90 29.56
N GLU A 101 5.96 -33.81 28.85
CA GLU A 101 6.76 -34.89 29.45
C GLU A 101 8.14 -34.91 28.78
N ASN A 102 9.20 -34.76 29.59
CA ASN A 102 10.56 -34.36 29.21
C ASN A 102 10.67 -32.92 28.69
N ALA A 103 11.11 -32.00 29.56
CA ALA A 103 11.45 -30.64 29.18
C ALA A 103 12.84 -30.59 28.52
N SER A 104 12.88 -30.50 27.19
CA SER A 104 14.04 -29.96 26.48
C SER A 104 14.25 -28.49 26.87
N GLN A 105 15.51 -28.03 26.86
CA GLN A 105 15.81 -26.62 27.10
C GLN A 105 15.25 -25.76 25.94
N GLU A 106 14.69 -24.61 26.30
CA GLU A 106 14.23 -23.60 25.34
C GLU A 106 15.36 -23.19 24.39
N THR A 107 15.11 -23.23 23.08
CA THR A 107 16.13 -22.86 22.09
C THR A 107 16.43 -21.35 22.16
N PRO A 108 17.65 -20.89 21.82
CA PRO A 108 17.98 -19.46 21.87
C PRO A 108 17.03 -18.58 21.06
N LEU A 109 16.54 -19.06 19.92
CA LEU A 109 15.60 -18.33 19.07
C LEU A 109 14.21 -18.20 19.72
N GLN A 110 13.70 -19.26 20.35
CA GLN A 110 12.44 -19.23 21.09
C GLN A 110 12.55 -18.33 22.34
N LYS A 111 13.68 -18.40 23.05
CA LYS A 111 13.97 -17.52 24.19
C LYS A 111 14.04 -16.06 23.77
N LEU A 112 14.70 -15.75 22.64
CA LEU A 112 14.73 -14.42 22.05
C LEU A 112 13.32 -13.92 21.72
N GLN A 113 12.51 -14.73 21.05
CA GLN A 113 11.13 -14.37 20.69
C GLN A 113 10.25 -14.13 21.91
N ARG A 114 10.32 -14.96 22.97
CA ARG A 114 9.60 -14.71 24.22
C ARG A 114 10.04 -13.39 24.86
N LEU A 115 11.35 -13.15 24.98
CA LEU A 115 11.88 -11.93 25.60
C LEU A 115 11.48 -10.65 24.84
N LYS A 116 11.35 -10.68 23.50
CA LYS A 116 10.81 -9.54 22.75
C LYS A 116 9.36 -9.23 23.11
N TYR A 117 8.51 -10.25 23.23
CA TYR A 117 7.12 -10.08 23.67
C TYR A 117 7.02 -9.66 25.15
N GLU A 118 7.83 -10.22 26.05
CA GLU A 118 7.85 -9.83 27.47
C GLU A 118 8.30 -8.37 27.67
N VAL A 119 9.23 -7.87 26.85
CA VAL A 119 9.62 -6.44 26.84
C VAL A 119 8.49 -5.56 26.30
N GLN A 120 7.90 -5.91 25.14
CA GLN A 120 6.82 -5.12 24.52
C GLN A 120 5.57 -5.02 25.43
N GLU A 121 5.19 -6.12 26.10
CA GLU A 121 4.05 -6.12 27.02
C GLU A 121 4.28 -5.20 28.24
N LEU A 122 5.52 -5.15 28.75
CA LEU A 122 5.89 -4.25 29.86
C LEU A 122 5.97 -2.78 29.40
N GLU A 123 6.48 -2.50 28.19
CA GLU A 123 6.51 -1.16 27.62
C GLU A 123 5.09 -0.61 27.40
N GLU A 124 4.17 -1.41 26.85
CA GLU A 124 2.74 -1.05 26.76
C GLU A 124 2.07 -0.82 28.13
N GLN A 125 2.48 -1.55 29.16
CA GLN A 125 1.97 -1.37 30.53
C GLN A 125 2.56 -0.11 31.19
N VAL A 126 3.80 0.28 30.90
CA VAL A 126 4.36 1.57 31.36
C VAL A 126 3.64 2.73 30.67
N GLU A 127 3.41 2.64 29.36
CA GLU A 127 2.75 3.70 28.58
C GLU A 127 1.31 3.95 29.05
N LYS A 128 0.52 2.89 29.25
CA LYS A 128 -0.86 2.97 29.78
C LYS A 128 -0.96 3.51 31.22
N ASN A 129 0.15 3.50 31.97
CA ASN A 129 0.20 3.97 33.36
C ASN A 129 0.87 5.35 33.51
N LYS A 130 1.05 6.12 32.42
CA LYS A 130 1.54 7.51 32.48
C LYS A 130 0.51 8.50 33.03
N ASP A 131 -0.77 8.28 32.76
CA ASP A 131 -1.84 9.29 32.96
C ASP A 131 -2.64 9.14 34.28
N ASP A 132 -2.31 8.18 35.14
CA ASP A 132 -2.97 7.98 36.45
C ASP A 132 -2.07 8.45 37.62
N PRO A 133 -2.35 9.62 38.25
CA PRO A 133 -1.54 10.14 39.35
C PRO A 133 -1.61 9.34 40.66
N SER A 134 -2.44 8.29 40.74
CA SER A 134 -2.60 7.47 41.96
C SER A 134 -1.61 6.32 42.08
N ILE A 135 -0.88 5.99 40.99
CA ILE A 135 0.10 4.90 40.98
C ILE A 135 1.44 5.39 41.55
N LEU A 136 1.76 4.96 42.77
CA LEU A 136 2.94 5.38 43.54
C LEU A 136 4.27 5.18 42.76
N GLN A 137 5.11 6.22 42.78
CA GLN A 137 6.38 6.37 42.05
C GLN A 137 7.38 5.20 42.16
N ILE A 138 7.25 4.35 43.19
CA ILE A 138 8.09 3.15 43.37
C ILE A 138 7.81 2.11 42.27
N SER A 139 6.55 1.98 41.82
CA SER A 139 6.16 0.90 40.89
C SER A 139 6.68 1.09 39.46
N GLN A 140 6.81 2.32 38.98
CA GLN A 140 7.39 2.58 37.65
C GLN A 140 8.91 2.34 37.63
N GLY A 141 9.62 2.67 38.72
CA GLY A 141 11.06 2.45 38.84
C GLY A 141 11.45 0.97 38.70
N ASP A 142 10.74 0.08 39.41
CA ASP A 142 10.98 -1.37 39.32
C ASP A 142 10.67 -1.92 37.92
N MET A 143 9.59 -1.46 37.27
CA MET A 143 9.25 -1.88 35.90
C MET A 143 10.28 -1.40 34.87
N ILE A 144 10.73 -0.15 34.94
CA ILE A 144 11.79 0.40 34.06
C ILE A 144 13.11 -0.35 34.29
N SER A 145 13.44 -0.71 35.54
CA SER A 145 14.61 -1.53 35.84
C SER A 145 14.49 -2.95 35.27
N GLN A 146 13.30 -3.56 35.29
CA GLN A 146 13.06 -4.87 34.68
C GLN A 146 13.13 -4.82 33.15
N ILE A 147 12.52 -3.82 32.50
CA ILE A 147 12.65 -3.58 31.05
C ILE A 147 14.13 -3.44 30.69
N THR A 148 14.89 -2.63 31.43
CA THR A 148 16.34 -2.44 31.21
C THR A 148 17.12 -3.76 31.35
N HIS A 149 16.79 -4.61 32.34
CA HIS A 149 17.46 -5.91 32.50
C HIS A 149 17.08 -6.91 31.40
N LEU A 150 15.81 -6.95 30.99
CA LEU A 150 15.33 -7.83 29.92
C LEU A 150 15.87 -7.41 28.54
N GLN A 151 15.94 -6.10 28.24
CA GLN A 151 16.60 -5.56 27.06
C GLN A 151 18.10 -5.89 27.05
N ASN A 152 18.80 -5.82 28.19
CA ASN A 152 20.21 -6.21 28.28
C ASN A 152 20.43 -7.71 28.04
N ASP A 153 19.57 -8.58 28.56
CA ASP A 153 19.65 -10.03 28.28
C ASP A 153 19.18 -10.39 26.86
N LEU A 154 18.26 -9.61 26.27
CA LEU A 154 17.91 -9.68 24.85
C LEU A 154 19.12 -9.34 23.97
N ASN A 155 19.81 -8.23 24.25
CA ASN A 155 21.02 -7.80 23.53
C ASN A 155 22.14 -8.85 23.64
N ARG A 156 22.33 -9.46 24.82
CA ARG A 156 23.25 -10.60 25.01
C ARG A 156 22.90 -11.83 24.17
N ILE A 157 21.62 -12.08 23.91
CA ILE A 157 21.18 -13.22 23.08
C ILE A 157 21.28 -12.86 21.58
N GLN A 158 21.02 -11.61 21.18
CA GLN A 158 21.25 -11.15 19.81
C GLN A 158 22.74 -11.17 19.43
N GLY A 159 23.63 -10.72 20.33
CA GLY A 159 25.09 -10.81 20.13
C GLY A 159 25.66 -12.25 20.06
N LEU A 160 24.85 -13.28 20.37
CA LEU A 160 25.17 -14.68 20.12
C LEU A 160 24.60 -15.21 18.78
N GLY A 161 23.68 -14.48 18.15
CA GLY A 161 23.12 -14.78 16.83
C GLY A 161 24.01 -14.33 15.68
N ASP A 162 24.64 -13.15 15.80
CA ASP A 162 25.50 -12.59 14.75
C ASP A 162 26.82 -13.36 14.53
N PHE A 163 27.18 -14.26 15.46
CA PHE A 163 28.25 -15.24 15.24
C PHE A 163 27.87 -16.37 14.27
N GLY A 164 26.59 -16.47 13.87
CA GLY A 164 26.08 -17.50 12.95
C GLY A 164 25.74 -16.99 11.54
N SER A 165 25.75 -15.67 11.30
CA SER A 165 25.46 -15.06 9.99
C SER A 165 26.72 -14.85 9.14
N SER A 166 27.90 -14.76 9.76
CA SER A 166 29.20 -14.63 9.10
C SER A 166 29.90 -15.99 8.92
N LEU A 167 29.30 -16.89 8.14
CA LEU A 167 29.96 -18.10 7.62
C LEU A 167 29.14 -18.72 6.48
N ASN A 168 29.66 -18.69 5.24
CA ASN A 168 29.10 -19.47 4.15
C ASN A 168 30.19 -19.94 3.18
N GLU A 169 30.15 -21.24 2.84
CA GLU A 169 30.82 -21.93 1.75
C GLU A 169 32.33 -21.70 1.48
N GLN A 170 33.19 -22.38 2.25
CA GLN A 170 34.06 -23.43 1.67
C GLN A 170 34.68 -24.39 2.73
N ASP A 171 35.26 -25.49 2.25
CA ASP A 171 35.97 -26.57 2.97
C ASP A 171 35.25 -27.32 4.11
N GLY A 172 34.50 -28.36 3.73
CA GLY A 172 33.91 -29.32 4.68
C GLY A 172 34.92 -30.32 5.25
N THR A 173 35.35 -30.13 6.51
CA THR A 173 36.10 -31.14 7.28
C THR A 173 35.63 -31.21 8.75
N ILE A 174 35.82 -32.36 9.41
CA ILE A 174 35.68 -32.57 10.86
C ILE A 174 34.23 -32.59 11.43
N ILE A 175 33.38 -33.47 10.88
CA ILE A 175 32.46 -34.23 11.77
C ILE A 175 33.31 -35.28 12.52
N ARG A 176 34.11 -34.86 13.51
CA ARG A 176 34.87 -35.81 14.36
C ARG A 176 35.39 -35.37 15.73
N GLN A 177 35.02 -34.19 16.26
CA GLN A 177 35.43 -33.77 17.62
C GLN A 177 34.29 -33.58 18.64
N ALA A 178 33.03 -33.65 18.22
CA ALA A 178 31.87 -33.57 19.12
C ALA A 178 31.70 -34.78 20.07
N GLU A 179 32.40 -35.90 19.84
CA GLU A 179 32.31 -37.11 20.66
C GLU A 179 33.38 -37.23 21.77
N LEU A 180 34.49 -36.48 21.71
CA LEU A 180 35.54 -36.59 22.73
C LEU A 180 35.17 -35.89 24.05
N GLY A 181 34.58 -34.69 23.98
CA GLY A 181 34.21 -33.91 25.16
C GLY A 181 33.22 -34.63 26.09
N LYS A 182 32.31 -35.44 25.52
CA LYS A 182 31.32 -36.23 26.27
C LYS A 182 31.91 -37.40 27.07
N ARG A 183 33.20 -37.74 26.90
CA ARG A 183 33.89 -38.74 27.74
C ARG A 183 34.73 -38.12 28.86
N LEU A 184 35.21 -36.88 28.71
CA LEU A 184 36.07 -36.24 29.71
C LEU A 184 35.28 -35.71 30.91
N ILE A 185 34.07 -35.17 30.66
CA ILE A 185 33.21 -34.60 31.71
C ILE A 185 32.77 -35.67 32.74
N HIS A 186 32.60 -36.92 32.31
CA HIS A 186 32.19 -38.03 33.20
C HIS A 186 33.32 -38.57 34.11
N GLN A 187 34.56 -38.07 34.02
CA GLN A 187 35.69 -38.51 34.87
C GLN A 187 36.11 -37.49 35.93
N LEU A 188 35.59 -36.26 35.90
CA LEU A 188 36.02 -35.17 36.80
C LEU A 188 35.09 -34.94 38.01
N GLU A 189 33.90 -35.51 38.04
CA GLU A 189 32.96 -35.36 39.17
C GLU A 189 33.32 -36.22 40.41
N THR A 190 34.25 -37.18 40.27
CA THR A 190 34.57 -38.18 41.31
C THR A 190 35.50 -37.67 42.44
N PHE A 191 36.05 -36.46 42.34
CA PHE A 191 37.11 -35.97 43.25
C PHE A 191 36.80 -34.60 43.91
N LYS A 192 35.62 -34.49 44.54
CA LYS A 192 35.37 -33.51 45.61
C LYS A 192 34.81 -34.17 46.86
N ASN A 193 35.69 -34.46 47.82
CA ASN A 193 35.33 -34.77 49.20
C ASN A 193 36.43 -34.29 50.17
N ILE A 194 36.05 -33.45 51.14
CA ILE A 194 36.90 -32.77 52.17
C ILE A 194 37.84 -31.68 51.59
N GLY A 195 38.04 -30.49 52.21
CA GLY A 195 37.21 -29.80 53.21
C GLY A 195 37.94 -28.95 54.27
N PHE A 196 37.89 -27.61 54.13
CA PHE A 196 38.00 -26.57 55.19
C PHE A 196 39.38 -26.40 55.92
N PRO A 197 39.61 -25.32 56.72
CA PRO A 197 39.15 -23.89 56.64
C PRO A 197 40.23 -22.80 56.94
N LYS A 198 39.96 -21.53 56.52
CA LYS A 198 40.17 -20.17 57.16
C LYS A 198 41.45 -19.80 58.00
N GLU A 199 41.76 -18.58 58.49
CA GLU A 199 41.02 -17.29 58.77
C GLU A 199 42.00 -16.05 58.91
N ASP A 200 41.52 -14.80 58.69
CA ASP A 200 41.95 -13.40 59.12
C ASP A 200 43.45 -12.91 59.11
N GLY A 201 43.83 -11.60 59.13
CA GLY A 201 43.15 -10.26 59.07
C GLY A 201 44.12 -9.06 59.38
N ILE A 202 43.67 -7.76 59.28
CA ILE A 202 44.37 -6.46 59.67
C ILE A 202 45.53 -6.00 58.71
N SER A 203 45.86 -4.74 58.31
CA SER A 203 45.56 -3.28 58.57
C SER A 203 46.55 -2.49 59.49
N ASP A 204 46.77 -1.14 59.49
CA ASP A 204 46.14 0.08 58.89
C ASP A 204 47.07 1.36 58.88
N GLU A 205 46.68 2.47 58.20
CA GLU A 205 47.21 3.90 58.27
C GLU A 205 48.72 4.24 57.95
N LYS A 206 49.27 5.48 57.72
CA LYS A 206 48.85 6.85 57.22
C LYS A 206 50.06 7.78 56.84
N ASP A 207 49.81 8.77 55.96
CA ASP A 207 50.29 10.19 55.82
C ASP A 207 51.76 10.74 56.05
N ALA A 208 52.04 11.86 55.32
CA ALA A 208 52.85 13.08 55.69
C ALA A 208 54.38 13.26 55.37
N THR A 209 54.66 13.84 54.18
CA THR A 209 55.50 15.04 53.84
C THR A 209 56.75 15.55 54.64
N ALA A 210 57.80 15.91 53.86
CA ALA A 210 58.63 17.15 53.87
C ALA A 210 60.06 17.24 54.51
N ASP A 211 61.01 17.64 53.64
CA ASP A 211 62.07 18.69 53.73
C ASP A 211 63.40 18.59 54.57
N ASP A 212 64.52 18.65 53.80
CA ASP A 212 65.70 19.58 53.87
C ASP A 212 67.12 19.25 54.45
N ASP A 213 68.09 19.95 53.82
CA ASP A 213 69.43 20.46 54.23
C ASP A 213 70.72 19.58 54.29
N THR A 214 71.87 20.22 54.58
CA THR A 214 73.19 19.96 53.93
C THR A 214 74.47 20.07 54.82
N THR A 215 75.65 19.81 54.22
CA THR A 215 77.06 20.14 54.65
C THR A 215 77.77 19.35 55.78
N VAL A 216 79.13 19.33 55.93
CA VAL A 216 80.30 19.11 55.02
C VAL A 216 81.65 19.03 55.82
N GLN A 217 82.78 18.60 55.18
CA GLN A 217 84.22 18.78 55.56
C GLN A 217 84.85 17.87 56.65
N ALA A 218 86.19 17.64 56.74
CA ALA A 218 87.43 18.01 55.98
C ALA A 218 88.50 16.86 56.11
N SER A 219 89.78 16.86 55.68
CA SER A 219 90.75 17.76 54.98
C SER A 219 91.62 16.88 54.00
N SER A 220 92.96 16.85 53.76
CA SER A 220 94.28 17.53 54.04
C SER A 220 95.39 16.72 53.29
N ILE A 221 96.69 17.03 53.06
CA ILE A 221 97.64 18.18 52.84
C ILE A 221 99.08 17.55 52.88
N ASP A 222 100.15 17.88 52.14
CA ASP A 222 100.45 18.48 50.81
C ASP A 222 101.97 18.28 50.49
N SER A 223 102.43 18.33 49.21
CA SER A 223 103.76 18.87 48.75
C SER A 223 104.13 18.61 47.26
N GLY A 224 104.79 19.56 46.59
CA GLY A 224 105.19 19.53 45.15
C GLY A 224 106.65 19.09 44.83
N LYS A 225 107.12 19.00 43.57
CA LYS A 225 107.07 19.98 42.45
C LYS A 225 107.20 19.37 41.03
N ASN A 226 106.61 20.08 40.06
CA ASN A 226 106.89 20.21 38.59
C ASN A 226 107.73 19.15 37.83
N VAL A 227 107.06 18.39 36.93
CA VAL A 227 107.40 18.26 35.48
C VAL A 227 106.08 18.28 34.68
N VAL A 228 106.12 18.53 33.37
CA VAL A 228 104.95 18.65 32.45
C VAL A 228 104.66 17.30 31.75
N THR A 229 103.48 17.20 31.11
CA THR A 229 102.82 16.05 30.43
C THR A 229 102.13 15.05 31.36
N TYR A 230 100.99 14.52 30.88
CA TYR A 230 100.06 13.70 31.66
C TYR A 230 99.76 12.40 30.90
N GLU A 231 100.27 11.25 31.36
CA GLU A 231 99.67 9.94 31.06
C GLU A 231 100.13 8.82 32.04
N LEU A 232 99.13 8.22 32.71
CA LEU A 232 99.00 6.84 33.23
C LEU A 232 100.16 6.10 33.95
N TYR A 233 99.85 5.59 35.16
CA TYR A 233 100.55 4.52 35.89
C TYR A 233 99.54 3.51 36.49
N TYR A 234 99.96 2.28 36.84
CA TYR A 234 99.08 1.19 37.30
C TYR A 234 99.77 0.25 38.33
N SER A 235 99.10 -0.09 39.45
CA SER A 235 99.45 -1.19 40.39
C SER A 235 98.33 -1.38 41.45
N PRO A 236 98.32 -2.44 42.30
CA PRO A 236 98.87 -3.78 42.11
C PRO A 236 97.87 -4.95 42.38
N GLU A 237 96.63 -4.69 42.85
CA GLU A 237 95.69 -5.76 43.26
C GLU A 237 94.72 -6.22 42.13
N THR A 238 94.69 -5.47 41.03
CA THR A 238 93.69 -5.53 39.94
C THR A 238 93.90 -6.64 38.90
N ILE A 239 94.64 -7.73 39.23
CA ILE A 239 94.91 -8.83 38.28
C ILE A 239 94.43 -10.19 38.80
N LYS A 240 94.74 -10.60 40.05
CA LYS A 240 94.17 -11.84 40.62
C LYS A 240 92.67 -11.71 40.88
N THR A 241 92.24 -10.54 41.35
CA THR A 241 90.83 -10.13 41.35
C THR A 241 90.24 -10.24 39.95
N HIS A 242 90.93 -9.82 38.89
CA HIS A 242 90.38 -9.79 37.53
C HIS A 242 90.12 -11.17 36.91
N ALA A 243 90.78 -12.23 37.38
CA ALA A 243 90.51 -13.60 36.97
C ALA A 243 89.27 -14.16 37.69
N LEU A 244 89.25 -14.11 39.03
CA LEU A 244 88.10 -14.52 39.86
C LEU A 244 86.86 -13.67 39.56
N ALA A 245 87.02 -12.38 39.30
CA ALA A 245 85.96 -11.48 38.88
C ALA A 245 85.52 -11.72 37.44
N LYS A 246 86.31 -12.35 36.55
CA LYS A 246 85.81 -12.77 35.22
C LYS A 246 85.01 -14.06 35.26
N THR A 247 85.27 -14.93 36.23
CA THR A 247 84.38 -16.07 36.53
C THR A 247 83.14 -15.62 37.31
N SER A 248 83.29 -14.70 38.28
CA SER A 248 82.18 -14.08 39.00
C SER A 248 81.29 -13.28 38.03
N GLU A 249 81.83 -12.34 37.25
CA GLU A 249 81.09 -11.59 36.21
C GLU A 249 80.39 -12.49 35.17
N LEU A 250 80.72 -13.78 35.07
CA LEU A 250 80.00 -14.76 34.27
C LEU A 250 78.85 -15.44 35.04
N ASP A 251 79.10 -15.90 36.26
CA ASP A 251 78.07 -16.55 37.11
C ASP A 251 77.10 -15.53 37.73
N ASP A 252 77.58 -14.31 38.04
CA ASP A 252 76.79 -13.11 38.37
C ASP A 252 75.98 -12.64 37.16
N ARG A 253 76.49 -12.70 35.93
CA ARG A 253 75.69 -12.39 34.72
C ARG A 253 74.61 -13.42 34.46
N ILE A 254 74.90 -14.70 34.69
CA ILE A 254 73.92 -15.77 34.53
C ILE A 254 72.89 -15.71 35.65
N SER A 255 73.31 -15.49 36.90
CA SER A 255 72.42 -15.25 38.04
C SER A 255 71.63 -13.94 37.91
N ALA A 256 72.14 -12.92 37.21
CA ALA A 256 71.41 -11.71 36.86
C ALA A 256 70.40 -11.94 35.72
N LEU A 257 70.73 -12.76 34.72
CA LEU A 257 69.79 -13.19 33.69
C LEU A 257 68.66 -14.06 34.29
N GLU A 258 68.98 -14.98 35.20
CA GLU A 258 67.99 -15.76 35.94
C GLU A 258 67.14 -14.85 36.84
N LYS A 259 67.72 -13.87 37.55
CA LYS A 259 66.95 -12.84 38.28
C LYS A 259 66.04 -12.01 37.37
N LEU A 260 66.48 -11.66 36.16
CA LEU A 260 65.67 -10.95 35.16
C LEU A 260 64.54 -11.81 34.57
N VAL A 261 64.67 -13.13 34.62
CA VAL A 261 63.65 -14.11 34.20
C VAL A 261 62.83 -14.64 35.39
N GLY A 262 63.21 -14.27 36.63
CA GLY A 262 62.48 -14.60 37.87
C GLY A 262 62.87 -15.91 38.55
N THR A 263 63.94 -16.60 38.12
CA THR A 263 64.38 -17.88 38.69
C THR A 263 65.59 -17.74 39.63
N SER A 264 65.80 -18.74 40.51
CA SER A 264 66.90 -18.74 41.47
C SER A 264 67.60 -20.11 41.58
N HIS A 265 68.82 -20.10 42.12
CA HIS A 265 69.80 -21.17 42.02
C HIS A 265 69.29 -22.50 42.65
N GLY A 266 68.83 -23.44 41.81
CA GLY A 266 68.49 -24.81 42.22
C GLY A 266 67.01 -25.13 42.49
N GLN A 267 66.06 -24.27 42.10
CA GLN A 267 64.62 -24.59 42.20
C GLN A 267 64.11 -25.42 41.00
N ASN A 268 63.13 -26.30 41.25
CA ASN A 268 62.37 -27.00 40.20
C ASN A 268 61.34 -26.06 39.55
N PHE A 269 60.93 -26.38 38.32
CA PHE A 269 60.23 -25.46 37.41
C PHE A 269 58.74 -25.19 37.71
N ASP A 270 58.12 -25.85 38.68
CA ASP A 270 56.65 -25.81 38.88
C ASP A 270 56.12 -24.48 39.48
N ASP A 271 56.96 -23.75 40.23
CA ASP A 271 56.56 -22.54 40.99
C ASP A 271 56.44 -21.24 40.16
N LEU A 272 56.74 -21.28 38.86
CA LEU A 272 56.56 -20.14 37.95
C LEU A 272 55.08 -19.75 37.71
N SER A 273 54.15 -20.54 38.26
CA SER A 273 52.71 -20.51 37.97
C SER A 273 51.88 -19.54 38.83
N LEU A 274 52.41 -18.99 39.93
CA LEU A 274 51.57 -18.34 40.98
C LEU A 274 51.76 -16.83 41.21
N ASN A 275 52.80 -16.20 40.66
CA ASN A 275 53.11 -14.77 40.94
C ASN A 275 52.54 -13.75 39.93
N ILE A 276 51.59 -14.15 39.07
CA ILE A 276 50.89 -13.25 38.12
C ILE A 276 49.44 -13.00 38.60
N THR A 277 49.27 -12.55 39.83
CA THR A 277 47.95 -12.52 40.51
C THR A 277 47.53 -11.15 41.07
N ASN A 278 48.40 -10.12 41.07
CA ASN A 278 48.07 -8.81 41.66
C ASN A 278 48.74 -7.58 41.01
N THR A 279 48.85 -7.55 39.68
CA THR A 279 49.04 -6.29 38.90
C THR A 279 48.18 -6.34 37.65
N ASN A 280 47.78 -5.16 37.14
CA ASN A 280 46.98 -5.01 35.91
C ASN A 280 47.51 -5.94 34.80
N LEU A 281 46.62 -6.72 34.19
CA LEU A 281 46.98 -7.82 33.29
C LEU A 281 47.77 -7.31 32.06
N ILE A 282 47.47 -6.08 31.60
CA ILE A 282 48.25 -5.37 30.58
C ILE A 282 49.69 -5.13 31.05
N ALA A 283 49.89 -4.54 32.23
CA ALA A 283 51.23 -4.25 32.78
C ALA A 283 52.03 -5.53 33.14
N ALA A 284 51.34 -6.64 33.43
CA ALA A 284 51.96 -7.94 33.58
C ALA A 284 52.46 -8.50 32.24
N VAL A 285 51.65 -8.36 31.17
CA VAL A 285 52.01 -8.71 29.80
C VAL A 285 53.13 -7.81 29.26
N GLU A 286 53.08 -6.49 29.47
CA GLU A 286 54.15 -5.56 29.08
C GLU A 286 55.48 -5.89 29.77
N LYS A 287 55.46 -6.26 31.07
CA LYS A 287 56.66 -6.75 31.75
C LYS A 287 57.18 -8.06 31.16
N LEU A 288 56.29 -9.01 30.89
CA LEU A 288 56.67 -10.26 30.19
C LEU A 288 57.29 -9.95 28.82
N GLU A 289 56.68 -9.07 28.04
CA GLU A 289 57.19 -8.66 26.73
C GLU A 289 58.55 -7.98 26.85
N GLN A 290 58.78 -7.08 27.81
CA GLN A 290 60.09 -6.47 28.06
C GLN A 290 61.16 -7.52 28.45
N HIS A 291 60.86 -8.45 29.35
CA HIS A 291 61.79 -9.52 29.72
C HIS A 291 62.07 -10.47 28.53
N MET A 292 61.07 -10.73 27.70
CA MET A 292 61.21 -11.55 26.49
C MET A 292 61.98 -10.81 25.38
N GLN A 293 61.76 -9.51 25.16
CA GLN A 293 62.54 -8.69 24.22
C GLN A 293 64.02 -8.62 24.63
N LEU A 294 64.33 -8.66 25.93
CA LEU A 294 65.70 -8.78 26.45
C LEU A 294 66.31 -10.16 26.15
N LEU A 295 65.55 -11.25 26.31
CA LEU A 295 66.00 -12.60 25.94
C LEU A 295 66.22 -12.75 24.42
N VAL A 296 65.39 -12.12 23.60
CA VAL A 296 65.37 -12.29 22.13
C VAL A 296 66.54 -11.62 21.40
N GLN A 297 67.37 -10.79 22.07
CA GLN A 297 68.45 -10.03 21.41
C GLN A 297 69.61 -10.92 20.87
N PRO A 298 69.80 -11.07 19.53
CA PRO A 298 70.71 -12.10 18.99
C PRO A 298 72.19 -11.90 19.35
N ARG A 299 72.63 -10.64 19.54
CA ARG A 299 74.04 -10.27 19.73
C ARG A 299 74.68 -10.88 20.99
N HIS A 300 73.89 -11.09 22.04
CA HIS A 300 74.40 -11.63 23.30
C HIS A 300 74.62 -13.15 23.20
N LEU A 301 73.67 -13.86 22.59
CA LEU A 301 73.74 -15.30 22.40
C LEU A 301 74.74 -15.72 21.32
N GLU A 302 74.93 -14.93 20.26
CA GLU A 302 76.06 -15.12 19.32
C GLU A 302 77.43 -15.03 20.03
N SER A 303 77.62 -14.03 20.90
CA SER A 303 78.88 -13.82 21.61
C SER A 303 79.20 -14.98 22.56
N ILE A 304 78.18 -15.47 23.29
CA ILE A 304 78.30 -16.65 24.16
C ILE A 304 78.54 -17.91 23.31
N THR A 305 77.77 -18.14 22.24
CA THR A 305 77.91 -19.33 21.38
C THR A 305 79.28 -19.40 20.72
N ARG A 306 79.82 -18.27 20.25
CA ARG A 306 81.20 -18.19 19.73
C ARG A 306 82.22 -18.50 20.83
N LYS A 307 82.12 -17.90 22.02
CA LYS A 307 83.02 -18.18 23.15
C LYS A 307 82.98 -19.64 23.60
N VAL A 308 81.79 -20.26 23.65
CA VAL A 308 81.64 -21.69 23.96
C VAL A 308 82.32 -22.54 22.88
N LYS A 309 82.07 -22.28 21.58
CA LYS A 309 82.79 -22.97 20.48
C LYS A 309 84.32 -22.81 20.57
N THR A 310 84.80 -21.61 20.92
CA THR A 310 86.24 -21.37 21.12
C THR A 310 86.77 -22.21 22.29
N LEU A 311 86.10 -22.17 23.46
CA LEU A 311 86.51 -22.95 24.63
C LEU A 311 86.50 -24.46 24.36
N THR A 312 85.49 -25.00 23.68
CA THR A 312 85.46 -26.42 23.28
C THR A 312 86.65 -26.76 22.37
N SER A 313 86.93 -25.92 21.37
CA SER A 313 88.07 -26.12 20.46
C SER A 313 89.44 -26.01 21.15
N GLU A 314 89.58 -25.15 22.17
CA GLU A 314 90.80 -25.07 22.99
C GLU A 314 90.96 -26.33 23.85
N LEU A 315 89.88 -26.83 24.46
CA LEU A 315 89.86 -28.09 25.21
C LEU A 315 90.20 -29.30 24.34
N GLU A 316 89.68 -29.35 23.12
CA GLU A 316 90.02 -30.37 22.11
C GLU A 316 91.52 -30.32 21.78
N LYS A 317 92.10 -29.15 21.49
CA LYS A 317 93.55 -29.00 21.23
C LYS A 317 94.42 -29.46 22.41
N VAL A 318 94.04 -29.16 23.65
CA VAL A 318 94.77 -29.59 24.85
C VAL A 318 94.74 -31.12 24.98
N ASN A 319 93.59 -31.74 24.71
CA ASN A 319 93.45 -33.20 24.71
C ASN A 319 94.27 -33.84 23.56
N ASP A 320 94.29 -33.21 22.39
CA ASP A 320 95.06 -33.63 21.22
C ASP A 320 96.59 -33.56 21.45
N LEU A 321 97.06 -32.51 22.14
CA LEU A 321 98.46 -32.38 22.57
C LEU A 321 98.84 -33.46 23.59
N LYS A 322 98.01 -33.66 24.61
CA LYS A 322 98.18 -34.74 25.60
C LYS A 322 98.27 -36.12 24.95
N ASN A 323 97.43 -36.39 23.95
CA ASN A 323 97.43 -37.65 23.21
C ASN A 323 98.67 -37.80 22.30
N LYS A 324 99.18 -36.69 21.73
CA LYS A 324 100.41 -36.70 20.91
C LYS A 324 101.67 -36.92 21.74
N GLU A 325 101.84 -36.25 22.89
CA GLU A 325 103.03 -36.45 23.74
C GLU A 325 103.10 -37.85 24.38
N LEU A 326 101.94 -38.48 24.65
CA LEU A 326 101.87 -39.87 25.11
C LEU A 326 102.36 -40.92 24.08
N SER A 327 102.63 -40.53 22.83
CA SER A 327 103.02 -41.46 21.75
C SER A 327 104.50 -41.45 21.37
N ASN A 328 105.29 -40.45 21.80
CA ASN A 328 106.71 -40.29 21.45
C ASN A 328 107.62 -40.15 22.71
N GLY A 329 107.82 -41.25 23.44
CA GLY A 329 108.79 -41.29 24.55
C GLY A 329 110.24 -41.34 24.04
N GLY A 330 111.00 -40.24 24.17
CA GLY A 330 112.32 -40.17 23.50
C GLY A 330 113.27 -39.00 23.82
N VAL A 331 113.40 -38.60 25.09
CA VAL A 331 114.64 -38.02 25.70
C VAL A 331 115.35 -36.81 25.01
N ILE A 332 115.17 -35.60 25.59
CA ILE A 332 116.22 -34.61 26.00
C ILE A 332 117.30 -34.22 24.95
N PRO A 333 117.44 -32.92 24.55
CA PRO A 333 118.16 -31.99 25.45
C PRO A 333 117.83 -30.48 25.43
N PHE A 334 118.11 -29.86 26.59
CA PHE A 334 118.58 -28.48 26.83
C PHE A 334 118.15 -27.32 25.90
N GLU A 335 117.04 -26.67 26.27
CA GLU A 335 116.93 -25.21 26.27
C GLU A 335 115.91 -24.77 27.35
N THR A 336 116.25 -25.13 28.59
CA THR A 336 115.29 -25.43 29.67
C THR A 336 114.85 -24.20 30.48
N GLY A 337 114.50 -23.10 29.79
CA GLY A 337 114.03 -21.85 30.40
C GLY A 337 112.61 -21.47 30.01
N GLU A 338 112.35 -21.32 28.71
CA GLU A 338 111.10 -20.70 28.24
C GLU A 338 109.90 -21.65 28.23
N LYS A 339 110.09 -22.91 27.80
CA LYS A 339 108.99 -23.87 27.63
C LYS A 339 108.32 -24.28 28.95
N ILE A 340 109.09 -24.42 30.04
CA ILE A 340 108.53 -24.71 31.37
C ILE A 340 107.69 -23.53 31.87
N ASN A 341 108.18 -22.30 31.72
CA ASN A 341 107.44 -21.10 32.10
C ASN A 341 106.15 -20.93 31.28
N HIS A 342 106.14 -21.31 30.00
CA HIS A 342 104.92 -21.24 29.19
C HIS A 342 103.85 -22.28 29.62
N LEU A 343 104.27 -23.52 29.91
CA LEU A 343 103.39 -24.59 30.40
C LEU A 343 102.80 -24.27 31.79
N PHE A 344 103.61 -23.76 32.72
CA PHE A 344 103.16 -23.41 34.07
C PHE A 344 102.10 -22.29 34.02
N ASN A 345 102.31 -21.26 33.18
CA ASN A 345 101.35 -20.16 32.96
C ASN A 345 100.08 -20.55 32.18
N LEU A 346 100.00 -21.78 31.65
CA LEU A 346 98.81 -22.32 30.98
C LEU A 346 97.97 -23.18 31.93
N LEU A 347 98.62 -24.02 32.75
CA LEU A 347 97.94 -24.81 33.80
C LEU A 347 97.25 -23.90 34.83
N ASP A 348 97.95 -22.87 35.31
CA ASP A 348 97.47 -21.90 36.31
C ASP A 348 96.27 -21.04 35.84
N LYS A 349 95.88 -21.16 34.55
CA LYS A 349 94.70 -20.49 33.95
C LYS A 349 93.51 -21.40 33.71
N ILE A 350 93.70 -22.72 33.70
CA ILE A 350 92.68 -23.69 33.26
C ILE A 350 92.06 -24.44 34.44
N ASP A 351 92.84 -24.70 35.50
CA ASP A 351 92.43 -25.50 36.67
C ASP A 351 91.07 -25.07 37.29
N PRO A 352 90.77 -23.76 37.48
CA PRO A 352 89.50 -23.32 38.08
C PRO A 352 88.25 -23.58 37.24
N LEU A 353 88.38 -23.80 35.92
CA LEU A 353 87.24 -23.85 34.99
C LEU A 353 86.68 -25.27 34.78
N ILE A 354 87.47 -26.32 35.06
CA ILE A 354 87.13 -27.70 34.69
C ILE A 354 85.95 -28.26 35.53
N SER A 355 85.82 -27.86 36.79
CA SER A 355 84.80 -28.42 37.71
C SER A 355 83.38 -27.85 37.49
N ILE A 356 83.25 -26.59 37.07
CA ILE A 356 81.97 -25.86 37.04
C ILE A 356 81.27 -25.94 35.67
N ALA A 357 82.03 -26.15 34.59
CA ALA A 357 81.54 -26.08 33.21
C ALA A 357 80.29 -26.95 32.90
N PRO A 358 80.11 -28.19 33.41
CA PRO A 358 78.93 -29.00 33.09
C PRO A 358 77.61 -28.41 33.61
N ALA A 359 77.62 -27.80 34.81
CA ALA A 359 76.43 -27.17 35.39
C ALA A 359 76.03 -25.91 34.61
N LEU A 360 77.03 -25.10 34.26
CA LEU A 360 76.91 -23.92 33.40
C LEU A 360 76.24 -24.23 32.05
N VAL A 361 76.67 -25.30 31.37
CA VAL A 361 76.11 -25.69 30.06
C VAL A 361 74.64 -26.13 30.16
N ASN A 362 74.23 -26.80 31.25
CA ASN A 362 72.84 -27.22 31.41
C ASN A 362 71.90 -26.03 31.72
N ARG A 363 72.33 -25.05 32.53
CA ARG A 363 71.57 -23.80 32.76
C ARG A 363 71.38 -23.00 31.47
N LEU A 364 72.42 -22.90 30.64
CA LEU A 364 72.34 -22.25 29.32
C LEU A 364 71.37 -22.95 28.36
N LYS A 365 71.22 -24.28 28.42
CA LYS A 365 70.21 -25.01 27.65
C LYS A 365 68.78 -24.74 28.12
N ALA A 366 68.55 -24.68 29.43
CA ALA A 366 67.23 -24.34 29.98
C ALA A 366 66.80 -22.92 29.57
N LEU A 367 67.71 -21.95 29.65
CA LEU A 367 67.50 -20.57 29.16
C LEU A 367 67.22 -20.52 27.64
N GLN A 368 67.85 -21.38 26.85
CA GLN A 368 67.59 -21.48 25.40
C GLN A 368 66.18 -22.02 25.10
N GLN A 369 65.65 -22.96 25.90
CA GLN A 369 64.28 -23.45 25.73
C GLN A 369 63.25 -22.37 26.09
N LEU A 370 63.42 -21.71 27.24
CA LEU A 370 62.58 -20.58 27.67
C LEU A 370 62.52 -19.45 26.62
N HIS A 371 63.65 -19.13 25.98
CA HIS A 371 63.72 -18.16 24.88
C HIS A 371 62.87 -18.57 23.66
N ASN A 372 62.85 -19.86 23.30
CA ASN A 372 62.07 -20.35 22.16
C ASN A 372 60.56 -20.32 22.45
N GLU A 373 60.15 -20.72 23.66
CA GLU A 373 58.75 -20.71 24.08
C GLU A 373 58.23 -19.27 24.19
N ALA A 374 59.04 -18.35 24.71
CA ALA A 374 58.78 -16.91 24.70
C ALA A 374 58.59 -16.34 23.28
N ALA A 375 59.42 -16.75 22.30
CA ALA A 375 59.30 -16.26 20.92
C ALA A 375 57.93 -16.59 20.31
N VAL A 376 57.45 -17.82 20.49
CA VAL A 376 56.12 -18.26 20.02
C VAL A 376 54.98 -17.49 20.71
N PHE A 377 55.11 -17.23 22.01
CA PHE A 377 54.14 -16.42 22.75
C PHE A 377 54.07 -14.96 22.24
N ASN A 378 55.22 -14.35 21.93
CA ASN A 378 55.31 -12.99 21.38
C ASN A 378 54.58 -12.87 20.04
N ASP A 379 54.79 -13.81 19.12
CA ASP A 379 54.12 -13.80 17.81
C ASP A 379 52.61 -14.05 17.93
N THR A 380 52.16 -14.80 18.94
CA THR A 380 50.74 -14.95 19.28
C THR A 380 50.12 -13.64 19.77
N ILE A 381 50.83 -12.88 20.63
CA ILE A 381 50.38 -11.56 21.10
C ILE A 381 50.27 -10.56 19.94
N LYS A 382 51.24 -10.53 19.02
CA LYS A 382 51.17 -9.66 17.82
C LYS A 382 49.95 -9.98 16.95
N MET A 383 49.59 -11.25 16.83
CA MET A 383 48.41 -11.67 16.07
C MET A 383 47.11 -11.15 16.71
N LEU A 384 46.97 -11.31 18.04
CA LEU A 384 45.85 -10.78 18.81
C LEU A 384 45.76 -9.25 18.77
N ALA A 385 46.90 -8.54 18.85
CA ALA A 385 46.94 -7.09 18.70
C ALA A 385 46.52 -6.64 17.27
N GLY A 386 46.87 -7.42 16.25
CA GLY A 386 46.41 -7.20 14.88
C GLY A 386 44.91 -7.40 14.68
N GLU A 387 44.29 -8.34 15.42
CA GLU A 387 42.83 -8.52 15.44
C GLU A 387 42.11 -7.42 16.22
N GLN A 388 42.65 -7.00 17.37
CA GLN A 388 42.13 -5.84 18.11
C GLN A 388 42.17 -4.55 17.27
N GLY A 389 43.20 -4.35 16.45
CA GLY A 389 43.27 -3.23 15.51
C GLY A 389 42.11 -3.20 14.53
N LYS A 390 41.81 -4.34 13.88
CA LYS A 390 40.67 -4.47 12.95
C LYS A 390 39.33 -4.18 13.63
N ILE A 391 39.11 -4.75 14.83
CA ILE A 391 37.89 -4.52 15.61
C ILE A 391 37.76 -3.03 15.97
N GLY A 392 38.86 -2.34 16.27
CA GLY A 392 38.88 -0.89 16.48
C GLY A 392 38.48 -0.08 15.24
N ASP A 393 38.98 -0.43 14.06
CA ASP A 393 38.62 0.21 12.79
C ASP A 393 37.16 -0.09 12.38
N GLU A 394 36.66 -1.30 12.62
CA GLU A 394 35.26 -1.68 12.39
C GLU A 394 34.29 -0.94 13.33
N LEU A 395 34.61 -0.86 14.63
CA LEU A 395 33.84 -0.07 15.60
C LEU A 395 33.83 1.42 15.25
N LYS A 396 34.94 1.95 14.74
CA LYS A 396 35.03 3.33 14.26
C LYS A 396 34.17 3.56 13.02
N SER A 397 34.17 2.63 12.07
CA SER A 397 33.30 2.66 10.88
C SER A 397 31.81 2.64 11.27
N LEU A 398 31.43 1.76 12.21
CA LEU A 398 30.08 1.70 12.76
C LEU A 398 29.68 2.99 13.48
N ASN A 399 30.59 3.60 14.26
CA ASN A 399 30.35 4.88 14.91
C ASN A 399 30.19 6.04 13.90
N ASP A 400 30.97 6.06 12.82
CA ASP A 400 30.84 7.03 11.72
C ASP A 400 29.54 6.84 10.93
N VAL A 401 28.97 5.63 10.87
CA VAL A 401 27.63 5.36 10.32
C VAL A 401 26.53 5.80 11.30
N ALA A 402 26.68 5.48 12.60
CA ALA A 402 25.74 5.90 13.63
C ALA A 402 25.61 7.44 13.72
N GLY A 403 26.73 8.17 13.70
CA GLY A 403 26.73 9.64 13.69
C GLY A 403 26.12 10.25 12.42
N LYS A 404 26.22 9.58 11.26
CA LYS A 404 25.49 9.99 10.04
C LYS A 404 23.99 9.75 10.17
N LEU A 405 23.59 8.63 10.78
CA LEU A 405 22.18 8.31 11.01
C LEU A 405 21.56 9.27 12.03
N GLU A 406 22.23 9.56 13.14
CA GLU A 406 21.81 10.56 14.13
C GLU A 406 21.66 11.95 13.49
N LYS A 407 22.65 12.37 12.69
CA LYS A 407 22.57 13.63 11.94
C LYS A 407 21.38 13.64 10.98
N SER A 408 21.16 12.58 10.22
CA SER A 408 20.05 12.48 9.26
C SER A 408 18.68 12.43 9.95
N LEU A 409 18.57 11.75 11.11
CA LEU A 409 17.35 11.74 11.92
C LEU A 409 17.03 13.14 12.44
N LYS A 410 18.06 13.90 12.87
CA LYS A 410 17.89 15.28 13.32
C LYS A 410 17.52 16.24 12.19
N GLU A 411 18.17 16.13 11.03
CA GLU A 411 17.82 16.93 9.84
C GLU A 411 16.39 16.62 9.36
N ASN A 412 15.92 15.38 9.54
CA ASN A 412 14.53 15.00 9.29
C ASN A 412 13.56 15.55 10.35
N ASP A 413 13.89 15.53 11.65
CA ASP A 413 13.04 16.12 12.70
C ASP A 413 12.94 17.64 12.54
N ASP A 414 14.05 18.35 12.37
CA ASP A 414 14.08 19.80 12.09
C ASP A 414 13.20 20.15 10.86
N ALA A 415 13.24 19.31 9.81
CA ALA A 415 12.38 19.45 8.63
C ALA A 415 10.89 19.13 8.91
N ILE A 416 10.60 18.10 9.72
CA ILE A 416 9.23 17.75 10.13
C ILE A 416 8.61 18.88 10.97
N GLN A 417 9.33 19.41 11.96
CA GLN A 417 8.84 20.55 12.77
C GLN A 417 8.58 21.79 11.89
N SER A 418 9.46 22.07 10.92
CA SER A 418 9.25 23.15 9.95
C SER A 418 8.01 22.92 9.07
N ASN A 419 7.80 21.69 8.60
CA ASN A 419 6.66 21.35 7.76
C ASN A 419 5.34 21.39 8.53
N ILE A 420 5.30 20.90 9.77
CA ILE A 420 4.13 21.00 10.67
C ILE A 420 3.73 22.47 10.83
N LYS A 421 4.68 23.36 11.13
CA LYS A 421 4.41 24.80 11.28
C LYS A 421 3.84 25.44 10.00
N VAL A 422 4.36 25.07 8.83
CA VAL A 422 3.82 25.55 7.54
C VAL A 422 2.41 25.00 7.27
N VAL A 423 2.10 23.77 7.67
CA VAL A 423 0.75 23.21 7.57
C VAL A 423 -0.20 23.91 8.54
N ASP A 424 0.18 24.13 9.80
CA ASP A 424 -0.64 24.85 10.79
C ASP A 424 -0.95 26.29 10.34
N GLU A 425 0.03 27.02 9.81
CA GLU A 425 -0.16 28.36 9.25
C GLU A 425 -1.16 28.35 8.08
N ARG A 426 -1.08 27.36 7.18
CA ARG A 426 -2.00 27.21 6.03
C ARG A 426 -3.41 26.79 6.43
N VAL A 427 -3.56 25.84 7.36
CA VAL A 427 -4.86 25.38 7.87
C VAL A 427 -5.55 26.51 8.63
N SER A 428 -4.79 27.35 9.35
CA SER A 428 -5.29 28.58 9.95
C SER A 428 -5.77 29.59 8.89
N ASP A 429 -4.97 29.87 7.86
CA ASP A 429 -5.36 30.79 6.77
C ASP A 429 -6.57 30.28 5.98
N LEU A 430 -6.66 28.96 5.74
CA LEU A 430 -7.79 28.29 5.11
C LEU A 430 -9.07 28.43 5.95
N ALA A 431 -9.00 28.07 7.24
CA ALA A 431 -10.15 28.16 8.15
C ALA A 431 -10.60 29.61 8.40
N GLN A 432 -9.69 30.59 8.34
CA GLN A 432 -10.05 32.01 8.45
C GLN A 432 -10.80 32.54 7.21
N ARG A 433 -10.60 31.94 6.04
CA ARG A 433 -11.18 32.39 4.76
C ARG A 433 -12.38 31.57 4.28
N LEU A 434 -12.42 30.28 4.60
CA LEU A 434 -13.44 29.32 4.16
C LEU A 434 -14.04 28.55 5.35
N ASP A 435 -14.91 29.21 6.13
CA ASP A 435 -15.66 28.54 7.21
C ASP A 435 -16.77 27.62 6.68
N LYS A 436 -17.37 27.95 5.52
CA LYS A 436 -18.55 27.27 4.98
C LYS A 436 -18.56 27.21 3.44
N LEU A 437 -18.74 26.01 2.91
CA LEU A 437 -18.71 25.67 1.48
C LEU A 437 -20.06 25.14 0.99
N LEU A 438 -20.51 25.55 -0.21
CA LEU A 438 -21.67 24.96 -0.89
C LEU A 438 -21.25 24.00 -2.03
N ASN A 439 -21.95 22.87 -2.20
CA ASN A 439 -21.80 21.94 -3.34
C ASN A 439 -23.12 21.19 -3.67
N SER A 440 -23.14 20.45 -4.79
CA SER A 440 -24.30 19.79 -5.43
C SER A 440 -23.95 18.45 -6.09
N GLY A 441 -24.93 17.57 -6.23
CA GLY A 441 -24.83 16.33 -7.03
C GLY A 441 -23.99 15.20 -6.41
N GLU A 442 -23.74 14.15 -7.18
CA GLU A 442 -23.04 12.92 -6.76
C GLU A 442 -21.63 13.21 -6.20
N ILE A 443 -20.87 14.05 -6.91
CA ILE A 443 -19.55 14.58 -6.54
C ILE A 443 -19.52 15.32 -5.19
N ALA A 444 -20.65 15.84 -4.69
CA ALA A 444 -20.69 16.50 -3.40
C ALA A 444 -20.27 15.57 -2.25
N CYS A 445 -20.52 14.25 -2.33
CA CYS A 445 -20.07 13.31 -1.29
C CYS A 445 -18.54 13.29 -1.15
N ARG A 446 -17.82 13.26 -2.28
CA ARG A 446 -16.35 13.29 -2.37
C ARG A 446 -15.78 14.60 -1.82
N VAL A 447 -16.44 15.73 -2.06
CA VAL A 447 -15.98 17.06 -1.61
C VAL A 447 -16.34 17.35 -0.16
N ILE A 448 -17.54 16.97 0.30
CA ILE A 448 -17.96 17.06 1.70
C ILE A 448 -16.98 16.30 2.61
N ARG A 449 -16.49 15.13 2.17
CA ARG A 449 -15.48 14.35 2.91
C ARG A 449 -14.21 15.15 3.19
N THR A 450 -13.64 15.81 2.17
CA THR A 450 -12.41 16.60 2.32
C THR A 450 -12.67 17.91 3.07
N ALA A 451 -13.76 18.61 2.77
CA ALA A 451 -14.15 19.81 3.50
C ALA A 451 -14.28 19.54 5.01
N LYS A 452 -14.96 18.46 5.41
CA LYS A 452 -15.08 18.05 6.82
C LYS A 452 -13.76 17.60 7.44
N ALA A 453 -12.88 16.94 6.68
CA ALA A 453 -11.53 16.61 7.15
C ALA A 453 -10.67 17.86 7.43
N LEU A 454 -10.93 18.95 6.72
CA LEU A 454 -10.30 20.27 6.90
C LEU A 454 -11.07 21.19 7.89
N GLY A 455 -12.12 20.68 8.55
CA GLY A 455 -12.94 21.44 9.50
C GLY A 455 -13.93 22.44 8.89
N ILE A 456 -14.06 22.48 7.56
CA ILE A 456 -14.94 23.40 6.83
C ILE A 456 -16.39 22.89 6.90
N LYS A 457 -17.33 23.76 7.25
CA LYS A 457 -18.77 23.43 7.29
C LYS A 457 -19.32 23.26 5.87
N THR A 458 -20.27 22.35 5.71
CA THR A 458 -20.74 21.94 4.38
C THR A 458 -22.23 22.19 4.17
N VAL A 459 -22.56 22.77 3.02
CA VAL A 459 -23.93 23.05 2.57
C VAL A 459 -24.21 22.28 1.29
N ALA A 460 -25.22 21.42 1.31
CA ALA A 460 -25.74 20.78 0.11
C ALA A 460 -26.91 21.59 -0.50
N VAL A 461 -27.06 21.52 -1.82
CA VAL A 461 -28.33 21.79 -2.49
C VAL A 461 -28.89 20.52 -3.11
N TYR A 462 -30.22 20.41 -3.14
CA TYR A 462 -30.92 19.21 -3.61
C TYR A 462 -32.25 19.52 -4.32
N SER A 463 -32.64 18.66 -5.25
CA SER A 463 -33.95 18.68 -5.92
C SER A 463 -35.02 17.93 -5.12
N GLU A 464 -36.29 17.97 -5.55
CA GLU A 464 -37.33 17.14 -4.93
C GLU A 464 -37.06 15.63 -4.99
N ALA A 465 -36.41 15.15 -6.06
CA ALA A 465 -35.97 13.75 -6.18
C ALA A 465 -34.83 13.43 -5.18
N ASP A 466 -33.85 14.32 -5.07
CA ASP A 466 -32.65 14.10 -4.24
C ASP A 466 -32.87 14.29 -2.74
N ARG A 467 -34.11 14.47 -2.28
CA ARG A 467 -34.46 14.68 -0.86
C ARG A 467 -33.94 13.58 0.09
N LYS A 468 -33.65 12.38 -0.42
CA LYS A 468 -33.06 11.26 0.32
C LYS A 468 -31.60 10.94 -0.07
N ALA A 469 -31.01 11.67 -1.01
CA ALA A 469 -29.69 11.37 -1.56
C ALA A 469 -28.58 11.52 -0.51
N ARG A 470 -27.45 10.82 -0.72
CA ARG A 470 -26.40 10.71 0.29
C ARG A 470 -25.71 12.03 0.63
N HIS A 471 -25.54 12.95 -0.32
CA HIS A 471 -24.96 14.27 -0.02
C HIS A 471 -25.84 15.11 0.92
N VAL A 472 -27.17 14.95 0.85
CA VAL A 472 -28.13 15.56 1.77
C VAL A 472 -28.01 14.96 3.18
N LYS A 473 -27.75 13.65 3.30
CA LYS A 473 -27.46 12.97 4.58
C LYS A 473 -26.10 13.38 5.17
N LEU A 474 -25.11 13.73 4.33
CA LEU A 474 -23.72 13.97 4.72
C LEU A 474 -23.39 15.44 5.04
N ALA A 475 -24.07 16.41 4.43
CA ALA A 475 -23.83 17.83 4.66
C ALA A 475 -24.29 18.29 6.06
N ASP A 476 -23.80 19.44 6.53
CA ASP A 476 -24.21 20.02 7.82
C ASP A 476 -25.52 20.83 7.69
N GLU A 477 -25.77 21.39 6.51
CA GLU A 477 -27.04 21.99 6.11
C GLU A 477 -27.40 21.53 4.68
N ALA A 478 -28.69 21.45 4.36
CA ALA A 478 -29.15 21.11 3.02
C ALA A 478 -30.39 21.92 2.62
N TYR A 479 -30.40 22.48 1.41
CA TYR A 479 -31.46 23.37 0.92
C TYR A 479 -32.10 22.87 -0.38
N LEU A 480 -33.43 22.89 -0.42
CA LEU A 480 -34.22 22.55 -1.61
C LEU A 480 -34.10 23.66 -2.67
N ILE A 481 -33.74 23.30 -3.90
CA ILE A 481 -33.66 24.22 -5.06
C ILE A 481 -34.76 23.98 -6.11
N GLY A 482 -35.73 23.10 -5.85
CA GLY A 482 -36.94 22.94 -6.66
C GLY A 482 -37.12 21.55 -7.25
N PRO A 483 -37.92 21.40 -8.32
CA PRO A 483 -38.32 20.09 -8.85
C PRO A 483 -37.15 19.32 -9.47
N SER A 484 -37.37 18.04 -9.78
CA SER A 484 -36.34 17.11 -10.27
C SER A 484 -35.65 17.54 -11.58
N SER A 485 -36.30 18.36 -12.39
CA SER A 485 -35.76 18.93 -13.64
C SER A 485 -34.43 19.67 -13.38
N SER A 486 -33.34 19.20 -13.97
CA SER A 486 -32.00 19.82 -13.80
C SER A 486 -32.00 21.30 -14.22
N ARG A 487 -32.76 21.67 -15.27
CA ARG A 487 -32.90 23.05 -15.78
C ARG A 487 -33.54 23.99 -14.76
N GLU A 488 -34.43 23.47 -13.92
CA GLU A 488 -35.14 24.24 -12.90
C GLU A 488 -34.49 24.15 -11.52
N SER A 489 -33.55 23.23 -11.31
CA SER A 489 -32.82 23.00 -10.06
C SER A 489 -31.33 23.31 -10.21
N TYR A 490 -30.48 22.31 -10.47
CA TYR A 490 -29.01 22.42 -10.42
C TYR A 490 -28.38 23.35 -11.47
N LEU A 491 -29.09 23.68 -12.55
CA LEU A 491 -28.66 24.68 -13.55
C LEU A 491 -29.18 26.09 -13.26
N ASN A 492 -29.99 26.27 -12.21
CA ASN A 492 -30.57 27.58 -11.89
C ASN A 492 -29.64 28.42 -11.01
N ILE A 493 -28.83 29.25 -11.67
CA ILE A 493 -27.84 30.16 -11.09
C ILE A 493 -28.42 30.99 -9.93
N GLU A 494 -29.53 31.70 -10.14
CA GLU A 494 -30.10 32.59 -9.12
C GLU A 494 -30.61 31.83 -7.90
N LYS A 495 -31.18 30.63 -8.06
CA LYS A 495 -31.54 29.78 -6.92
C LYS A 495 -30.32 29.34 -6.12
N ILE A 496 -29.24 28.92 -6.76
CA ILE A 496 -28.02 28.48 -6.07
C ILE A 496 -27.37 29.65 -5.32
N ILE A 497 -27.28 30.84 -5.94
CA ILE A 497 -26.81 32.06 -5.29
C ILE A 497 -27.73 32.47 -4.13
N SER A 498 -29.05 32.31 -4.27
CA SER A 498 -29.99 32.56 -3.17
C SER A 498 -29.77 31.61 -1.99
N VAL A 499 -29.29 30.38 -2.20
CA VAL A 499 -28.93 29.47 -1.11
C VAL A 499 -27.62 29.91 -0.48
N ALA A 500 -26.56 30.13 -1.26
CA ALA A 500 -25.25 30.53 -0.74
C ALA A 500 -25.34 31.77 0.16
N LYS A 501 -26.12 32.79 -0.26
CA LYS A 501 -26.41 34.00 0.52
C LYS A 501 -27.21 33.71 1.80
N ARG A 502 -28.18 32.79 1.77
CA ARG A 502 -29.02 32.42 2.95
C ARG A 502 -28.26 31.55 3.95
N SER A 503 -27.41 30.64 3.49
CA SER A 503 -26.58 29.80 4.34
C SER A 503 -25.32 30.51 4.86
N GLY A 504 -24.90 31.60 4.22
CA GLY A 504 -23.65 32.30 4.53
C GLY A 504 -22.41 31.50 4.10
N ALA A 505 -22.49 30.78 2.97
CA ALA A 505 -21.33 30.09 2.42
C ALA A 505 -20.42 31.09 1.70
N GLN A 506 -19.12 31.11 2.04
CA GLN A 506 -18.15 32.03 1.41
C GLN A 506 -17.71 31.56 0.02
N ALA A 507 -17.89 30.27 -0.29
CA ALA A 507 -17.49 29.68 -1.56
C ALA A 507 -18.49 28.64 -2.08
N ILE A 508 -18.44 28.39 -3.39
CA ILE A 508 -19.13 27.27 -4.05
C ILE A 508 -18.10 26.41 -4.77
N HIS A 509 -18.07 25.13 -4.45
CA HIS A 509 -17.39 24.11 -5.26
C HIS A 509 -18.44 23.57 -6.25
N PRO A 510 -18.24 23.73 -7.57
CA PRO A 510 -19.25 23.34 -8.55
C PRO A 510 -19.21 21.85 -8.90
N GLY A 511 -18.16 21.11 -8.49
CA GLY A 511 -17.96 19.71 -8.86
C GLY A 511 -17.55 19.53 -10.32
N TYR A 512 -18.27 18.66 -11.01
CA TYR A 512 -18.17 18.45 -12.46
C TYR A 512 -19.56 18.45 -13.10
N GLY A 513 -19.64 18.93 -14.34
CA GLY A 513 -20.91 19.16 -15.03
C GLY A 513 -21.73 20.29 -14.40
N PHE A 514 -23.01 20.35 -14.76
CA PHE A 514 -23.95 21.41 -14.36
C PHE A 514 -23.41 22.82 -14.67
N LEU A 515 -22.89 23.52 -13.65
CA LEU A 515 -22.39 24.90 -13.77
C LEU A 515 -20.86 25.00 -13.61
N SER A 516 -20.12 23.88 -13.56
CA SER A 516 -18.66 23.89 -13.36
C SER A 516 -17.88 24.56 -14.48
N GLU A 517 -18.45 24.63 -15.68
CA GLU A 517 -17.81 25.22 -16.88
C GLU A 517 -18.69 26.34 -17.47
N ASN A 518 -19.61 26.90 -16.67
CA ASN A 518 -20.45 28.01 -17.09
C ASN A 518 -19.82 29.33 -16.64
N HIS A 519 -19.27 30.10 -17.59
CA HIS A 519 -18.55 31.34 -17.27
C HIS A 519 -19.45 32.41 -16.60
N LEU A 520 -20.72 32.50 -17.01
CA LEU A 520 -21.70 33.42 -16.41
C LEU A 520 -21.91 33.14 -14.92
N PHE A 521 -21.91 31.87 -14.50
CA PHE A 521 -21.99 31.50 -13.09
C PHE A 521 -20.76 31.97 -12.30
N ALA A 522 -19.55 31.76 -12.83
CA ALA A 522 -18.31 32.22 -12.21
C ALA A 522 -18.23 33.76 -12.10
N GLU A 523 -18.65 34.48 -13.15
CA GLU A 523 -18.78 35.95 -13.13
C GLU A 523 -19.80 36.42 -12.09
N ARG A 524 -20.98 35.80 -12.07
CA ARG A 524 -22.08 36.15 -11.17
C ARG A 524 -21.71 35.92 -9.70
N LEU A 525 -20.95 34.87 -9.39
CA LEU A 525 -20.43 34.62 -8.04
C LEU A 525 -19.38 35.66 -7.62
N SER A 526 -18.48 36.05 -8.53
CA SER A 526 -17.50 37.12 -8.30
C SER A 526 -18.17 38.46 -7.97
N ILE A 527 -19.21 38.84 -8.73
CA ILE A 527 -20.03 40.04 -8.47
C ILE A 527 -20.67 40.01 -7.07
N GLU A 528 -21.06 38.82 -6.60
CA GLU A 528 -21.72 38.61 -5.31
C GLU A 528 -20.74 38.37 -4.15
N ASN A 529 -19.42 38.48 -4.39
CA ASN A 529 -18.33 38.23 -3.44
C ASN A 529 -18.34 36.80 -2.85
N ILE A 530 -18.69 35.81 -3.67
CA ILE A 530 -18.65 34.39 -3.32
C ILE A 530 -17.54 33.74 -4.16
N THR A 531 -16.61 33.03 -3.52
CA THR A 531 -15.49 32.40 -4.23
C THR A 531 -15.96 31.19 -5.05
N PHE A 532 -15.82 31.26 -6.37
CA PHE A 532 -15.95 30.11 -7.26
C PHE A 532 -14.69 29.24 -7.15
N ILE A 533 -14.83 27.97 -6.76
CA ILE A 533 -13.70 27.04 -6.63
C ILE A 533 -13.44 26.35 -7.98
N GLY A 534 -12.76 27.07 -8.86
CA GLY A 534 -12.40 26.67 -10.22
C GLY A 534 -11.55 27.74 -10.91
N PRO A 535 -11.36 27.65 -12.24
CA PRO A 535 -10.64 28.66 -13.00
C PRO A 535 -11.43 29.97 -13.13
N PRO A 536 -10.76 31.09 -13.48
CA PRO A 536 -11.44 32.34 -13.79
C PRO A 536 -12.31 32.20 -15.05
N ALA A 537 -13.43 32.95 -15.09
CA ALA A 537 -14.38 32.93 -16.20
C ALA A 537 -13.72 33.16 -17.58
N SER A 538 -12.67 33.99 -17.66
CA SER A 538 -11.90 34.20 -18.89
C SER A 538 -11.24 32.92 -19.43
N ALA A 539 -10.73 32.05 -18.56
CA ALA A 539 -10.14 30.78 -18.98
C ALA A 539 -11.21 29.76 -19.39
N ILE A 540 -12.40 29.83 -18.78
CA ILE A 540 -13.57 29.04 -19.19
C ILE A 540 -14.01 29.44 -20.61
N ILE A 541 -14.20 30.74 -20.87
CA ILE A 541 -14.57 31.28 -22.19
C ILE A 541 -13.58 30.83 -23.27
N SER A 542 -12.28 31.10 -23.06
CA SER A 542 -11.27 30.85 -24.09
C SER A 542 -11.07 29.37 -24.41
N MET A 543 -11.37 28.45 -23.48
CA MET A 543 -11.29 26.99 -23.73
C MET A 543 -12.60 26.39 -24.27
N GLY A 544 -13.76 26.99 -23.99
CA GLY A 544 -15.06 26.50 -24.50
C GLY A 544 -15.22 26.61 -26.02
N SER A 545 -14.48 27.50 -26.69
CA SER A 545 -14.46 27.62 -28.15
C SER A 545 -13.36 26.76 -28.77
N LYS A 546 -13.71 25.83 -29.67
CA LYS A 546 -12.75 24.94 -30.36
C LYS A 546 -11.86 25.66 -31.38
N SER A 547 -12.21 26.86 -31.83
CA SER A 547 -11.33 27.70 -32.65
C SER A 547 -10.38 28.53 -31.79
N GLU A 548 -10.91 29.22 -30.78
CA GLU A 548 -10.11 30.10 -29.91
C GLU A 548 -9.06 29.31 -29.12
N SER A 549 -9.44 28.16 -28.56
CA SER A 549 -8.51 27.26 -27.88
C SER A 549 -7.38 26.78 -28.78
N LYS A 550 -7.66 26.39 -30.03
CA LYS A 550 -6.62 26.00 -31.00
C LYS A 550 -5.69 27.15 -31.36
N GLU A 551 -6.22 28.37 -31.51
CA GLU A 551 -5.40 29.56 -31.78
C GLU A 551 -4.47 29.89 -30.59
N ILE A 552 -4.99 29.84 -29.36
CA ILE A 552 -4.21 30.03 -28.13
C ILE A 552 -3.14 28.94 -27.99
N MET A 553 -3.48 27.66 -28.18
CA MET A 553 -2.54 26.55 -28.06
C MET A 553 -1.45 26.58 -29.15
N THR A 554 -1.81 27.01 -30.37
CA THR A 554 -0.83 27.25 -31.44
C THR A 554 0.13 28.36 -31.06
N ALA A 555 -0.36 29.49 -30.55
CA ALA A 555 0.47 30.61 -30.08
C ALA A 555 1.36 30.22 -28.88
N ALA A 556 0.91 29.28 -28.04
CA ALA A 556 1.64 28.71 -26.93
C ALA A 556 2.66 27.61 -27.32
N ASN A 557 2.79 27.27 -28.62
CA ASN A 557 3.61 26.14 -29.12
C ASN A 557 3.22 24.78 -28.51
N VAL A 558 1.95 24.57 -28.21
CA VAL A 558 1.38 23.26 -27.87
C VAL A 558 0.98 22.57 -29.19
N PRO A 559 1.38 21.30 -29.44
CA PRO A 559 1.03 20.60 -30.68
C PRO A 559 -0.50 20.49 -30.82
N ILE A 560 -1.04 20.83 -31.99
CA ILE A 560 -2.46 20.62 -32.34
C ILE A 560 -2.58 19.63 -33.50
N VAL A 561 -3.73 18.95 -33.62
CA VAL A 561 -3.99 18.02 -34.73
C VAL A 561 -3.90 18.78 -36.06
N PRO A 562 -3.11 18.31 -37.06
CA PRO A 562 -3.02 18.97 -38.36
C PRO A 562 -4.40 19.13 -39.01
N GLY A 563 -4.75 20.36 -39.42
CA GLY A 563 -6.11 20.64 -39.84
C GLY A 563 -6.34 22.04 -40.43
N TYR A 564 -7.58 22.31 -40.79
CA TYR A 564 -8.10 23.63 -41.15
C TYR A 564 -9.25 24.02 -40.21
N HIS A 565 -9.07 25.13 -39.51
CA HIS A 565 -10.00 25.71 -38.54
C HIS A 565 -10.21 27.21 -38.82
N GLY A 566 -10.11 27.63 -40.09
CA GLY A 566 -10.26 29.03 -40.49
C GLY A 566 -11.69 29.38 -40.94
N PRO A 567 -11.98 30.68 -41.12
CA PRO A 567 -13.35 31.17 -41.37
C PRO A 567 -13.88 30.92 -42.80
N ASN A 568 -13.12 30.29 -43.71
CA ASN A 568 -13.60 30.03 -45.07
C ASN A 568 -14.34 28.69 -45.15
N GLN A 569 -15.67 28.78 -45.09
CA GLN A 569 -16.59 27.63 -45.06
C GLN A 569 -17.08 27.17 -46.45
N ASP A 570 -16.46 27.62 -47.54
CA ASP A 570 -16.80 27.19 -48.90
C ASP A 570 -16.52 25.68 -49.11
N PRO A 571 -17.49 24.86 -49.57
CA PRO A 571 -17.31 23.42 -49.73
C PRO A 571 -16.17 22.99 -50.67
N VAL A 572 -15.84 23.76 -51.69
CA VAL A 572 -14.76 23.43 -52.64
C VAL A 572 -13.39 23.73 -52.02
N PHE A 573 -13.27 24.85 -51.32
CA PHE A 573 -12.08 25.19 -50.53
C PHE A 573 -11.85 24.20 -49.39
N LEU A 574 -12.89 23.86 -48.62
CA LEU A 574 -12.85 22.86 -47.56
C LEU A 574 -12.38 21.49 -48.10
N LYS A 575 -12.92 21.06 -49.25
CA LYS A 575 -12.47 19.83 -49.94
C LYS A 575 -11.02 19.89 -50.40
N GLY A 576 -10.56 21.06 -50.85
CA GLY A 576 -9.16 21.33 -51.16
C GLY A 576 -8.26 21.16 -49.93
N LYS A 577 -8.68 21.69 -48.78
CA LYS A 577 -7.94 21.53 -47.50
C LYS A 577 -7.93 20.09 -47.00
N ALA A 578 -9.01 19.34 -47.14
CA ALA A 578 -9.00 17.89 -46.87
C ALA A 578 -7.97 17.13 -47.73
N ALA A 579 -7.80 17.51 -49.00
CA ALA A 579 -6.78 16.93 -49.87
C ALA A 579 -5.34 17.38 -49.53
N GLU A 580 -5.15 18.57 -48.97
CA GLU A 580 -3.87 19.09 -48.48
C GLU A 580 -3.43 18.40 -47.17
N ILE A 581 -4.38 18.13 -46.25
CA ILE A 581 -4.17 17.37 -45.01
C ILE A 581 -3.92 15.88 -45.31
N GLY A 582 -4.56 15.35 -46.36
CA GLY A 582 -4.45 13.96 -46.78
C GLY A 582 -5.41 13.03 -46.02
N TYR A 583 -6.14 12.20 -46.77
CA TYR A 583 -7.17 11.30 -46.24
C TYR A 583 -6.57 10.12 -45.43
N PRO A 584 -7.32 9.50 -44.51
CA PRO A 584 -8.63 9.92 -44.02
C PRO A 584 -8.55 11.23 -43.23
N VAL A 585 -9.66 11.98 -43.24
CA VAL A 585 -9.85 13.24 -42.49
C VAL A 585 -11.14 13.18 -41.67
N LEU A 586 -11.23 14.05 -40.67
CA LEU A 586 -12.36 14.18 -39.76
C LEU A 586 -12.95 15.58 -39.88
N ILE A 587 -14.21 15.67 -40.34
CA ILE A 587 -15.00 16.90 -40.27
C ILE A 587 -15.60 16.95 -38.86
N LYS A 588 -15.52 18.10 -38.17
CA LYS A 588 -16.18 18.36 -36.89
C LYS A 588 -16.93 19.69 -36.95
N ALA A 589 -18.02 19.83 -36.21
CA ALA A 589 -18.62 21.14 -35.94
C ALA A 589 -17.67 22.01 -35.08
N ILE A 590 -17.73 23.34 -35.21
CA ILE A 590 -16.94 24.26 -34.36
C ILE A 590 -17.54 24.35 -32.94
N LYS A 591 -18.87 24.31 -32.81
CA LYS A 591 -19.57 24.26 -31.52
C LYS A 591 -19.93 22.82 -31.13
N GLY A 592 -19.94 22.55 -29.81
CA GLY A 592 -20.40 21.30 -29.21
C GLY A 592 -19.32 20.23 -28.98
N GLY A 593 -19.49 19.43 -27.93
CA GLY A 593 -18.71 18.23 -27.64
C GLY A 593 -19.51 16.93 -27.87
N GLY A 594 -19.17 15.89 -27.10
CA GLY A 594 -19.83 14.57 -27.18
C GLY A 594 -19.83 13.87 -28.55
N GLY A 595 -18.94 14.24 -29.48
CA GLY A 595 -18.84 13.65 -30.83
C GLY A 595 -19.94 14.04 -31.83
N LYS A 596 -20.89 14.92 -31.46
CA LYS A 596 -21.95 15.40 -32.37
C LYS A 596 -21.38 16.16 -33.57
N GLY A 597 -22.03 15.99 -34.70
CA GLY A 597 -21.66 16.61 -35.98
C GLY A 597 -20.35 16.09 -36.59
N MET A 598 -19.67 15.12 -35.97
CA MET A 598 -18.41 14.60 -36.50
C MET A 598 -18.64 13.57 -37.62
N ARG A 599 -17.81 13.63 -38.68
CA ARG A 599 -17.83 12.66 -39.80
C ARG A 599 -16.42 12.32 -40.27
N ILE A 600 -16.11 11.03 -40.29
CA ILE A 600 -14.91 10.50 -40.93
C ILE A 600 -15.12 10.50 -42.45
N VAL A 601 -14.12 10.93 -43.20
CA VAL A 601 -14.10 10.89 -44.66
C VAL A 601 -12.86 10.11 -45.10
N ASN A 602 -13.07 8.98 -45.78
CA ASN A 602 -11.98 8.08 -46.18
C ASN A 602 -11.50 8.36 -47.60
N ASP A 603 -12.42 8.77 -48.50
CA ASP A 603 -12.12 9.06 -49.91
C ASP A 603 -12.63 10.46 -50.32
N PRO A 604 -11.91 11.20 -51.20
CA PRO A 604 -12.36 12.49 -51.73
C PRO A 604 -13.76 12.50 -52.35
N SER A 605 -14.29 11.39 -52.84
CA SER A 605 -15.67 11.30 -53.36
C SER A 605 -16.74 11.46 -52.28
N GLU A 606 -16.49 10.98 -51.07
CA GLU A 606 -17.43 11.00 -49.93
C GLU A 606 -17.58 12.41 -49.32
N PHE A 607 -16.54 13.25 -49.44
CA PHE A 607 -16.39 14.51 -48.68
C PHE A 607 -17.63 15.41 -48.70
N ASN A 608 -18.24 15.62 -49.87
CA ASN A 608 -19.38 16.54 -50.00
C ASN A 608 -20.63 16.03 -49.24
N LEU A 609 -20.85 14.71 -49.24
CA LEU A 609 -21.98 14.08 -48.55
C LEU A 609 -21.79 14.14 -47.02
N GLN A 610 -20.55 13.90 -46.57
CA GLN A 610 -20.21 13.96 -45.15
C GLN A 610 -20.21 15.40 -44.61
N LEU A 611 -19.80 16.39 -45.42
CA LEU A 611 -19.89 17.81 -45.07
C LEU A 611 -21.35 18.24 -44.86
N GLU A 612 -22.24 17.92 -45.80
CA GLU A 612 -23.69 18.19 -45.66
C GLU A 612 -24.28 17.49 -44.43
N SER A 613 -23.91 16.22 -44.19
CA SER A 613 -24.37 15.47 -43.01
C SER A 613 -23.90 16.09 -41.69
N SER A 614 -22.65 16.55 -41.64
CA SER A 614 -22.05 17.26 -40.50
C SER A 614 -22.77 18.58 -40.23
N LYS A 615 -22.92 19.44 -41.26
CA LYS A 615 -23.61 20.74 -41.14
C LYS A 615 -25.07 20.60 -40.70
N GLN A 616 -25.80 19.64 -41.27
CA GLN A 616 -27.20 19.42 -40.89
C GLN A 616 -27.38 18.90 -39.46
N GLU A 617 -26.37 18.25 -38.87
CA GLU A 617 -26.40 17.85 -37.46
C GLU A 617 -25.95 18.99 -36.53
N ALA A 618 -24.95 19.78 -36.96
CA ALA A 618 -24.49 20.97 -36.25
C ALA A 618 -25.60 22.01 -36.09
N ILE A 619 -26.31 22.36 -37.18
CA ILE A 619 -27.45 23.29 -37.15
C ILE A 619 -28.54 22.78 -36.20
N LYS A 620 -28.89 21.48 -36.27
CA LYS A 620 -29.92 20.89 -35.40
C LYS A 620 -29.55 20.84 -33.91
N SER A 621 -28.26 20.92 -33.58
CA SER A 621 -27.74 20.74 -32.22
C SER A 621 -27.31 22.06 -31.56
N PHE A 622 -26.81 23.01 -32.36
CA PHE A 622 -26.07 24.19 -31.88
C PHE A 622 -26.37 25.48 -32.69
N ASP A 623 -27.34 25.45 -33.61
CA ASP A 623 -27.70 26.51 -34.57
C ASP A 623 -26.50 27.17 -35.27
N ASP A 624 -25.54 26.33 -35.69
CA ASP A 624 -24.30 26.76 -36.34
C ASP A 624 -23.95 25.77 -37.46
N ASP A 625 -23.56 26.29 -38.64
CA ASP A 625 -23.20 25.49 -39.81
C ASP A 625 -21.68 25.40 -40.03
N GLN A 626 -20.86 26.01 -39.16
CA GLN A 626 -19.42 26.07 -39.36
C GLN A 626 -18.73 24.79 -38.90
N VAL A 627 -17.79 24.32 -39.73
CA VAL A 627 -17.01 23.11 -39.48
C VAL A 627 -15.50 23.38 -39.52
N LEU A 628 -14.75 22.51 -38.87
CA LEU A 628 -13.30 22.38 -39.00
C LEU A 628 -12.96 20.99 -39.57
N ILE A 629 -11.79 20.89 -40.20
CA ILE A 629 -11.28 19.64 -40.81
C ILE A 629 -9.98 19.28 -40.11
N GLU A 630 -9.88 18.08 -39.57
CA GLU A 630 -8.67 17.56 -38.92
C GLU A 630 -8.17 16.30 -39.63
N LYS A 631 -6.89 15.98 -39.43
CA LYS A 631 -6.36 14.66 -39.78
C LYS A 631 -7.05 13.61 -38.91
N TYR A 632 -7.61 12.56 -39.54
CA TYR A 632 -8.10 11.41 -38.79
C TYR A 632 -6.91 10.50 -38.44
N LEU A 633 -6.80 10.14 -37.15
CA LEU A 633 -5.80 9.23 -36.62
C LEU A 633 -6.37 7.81 -36.58
N LEU A 634 -5.58 6.80 -36.95
CA LEU A 634 -6.08 5.45 -37.20
C LEU A 634 -6.20 4.60 -35.93
N THR A 635 -5.18 4.64 -35.06
CA THR A 635 -5.13 3.88 -33.80
C THR A 635 -4.98 4.79 -32.56
N PRO A 636 -5.82 5.85 -32.38
CA PRO A 636 -5.56 6.87 -31.38
C PRO A 636 -5.97 6.48 -29.96
N ARG A 637 -5.11 6.79 -28.99
CA ARG A 637 -5.37 6.76 -27.55
C ARG A 637 -5.80 8.14 -27.04
N HIS A 638 -6.72 8.15 -26.09
CA HIS A 638 -7.08 9.35 -25.34
C HIS A 638 -6.21 9.41 -24.09
N ILE A 639 -5.24 10.33 -24.06
CA ILE A 639 -4.30 10.51 -22.95
C ILE A 639 -4.42 11.95 -22.45
N GLU A 640 -4.68 12.13 -21.16
CA GLU A 640 -4.97 13.43 -20.59
C GLU A 640 -4.07 13.75 -19.40
N VAL A 641 -3.71 15.02 -19.20
CA VAL A 641 -2.81 15.45 -18.13
C VAL A 641 -3.58 16.20 -17.06
N GLN A 642 -3.48 15.75 -15.80
CA GLN A 642 -3.96 16.52 -14.67
C GLN A 642 -3.05 17.74 -14.47
N ILE A 643 -3.61 18.93 -14.54
CA ILE A 643 -2.90 20.17 -14.17
C ILE A 643 -3.40 20.70 -12.84
N PHE A 644 -2.57 21.50 -12.19
CA PHE A 644 -2.97 22.38 -11.09
C PHE A 644 -2.27 23.72 -11.20
N ALA A 645 -3.00 24.81 -10.98
CA ALA A 645 -2.44 26.18 -10.97
C ALA A 645 -2.94 27.01 -9.78
N ASP A 646 -2.15 27.98 -9.34
CA ASP A 646 -2.51 28.92 -8.28
C ASP A 646 -2.57 30.38 -8.75
N ILE A 647 -3.21 31.24 -7.93
CA ILE A 647 -3.34 32.68 -8.19
C ILE A 647 -2.01 33.45 -8.17
N HIS A 648 -0.89 32.79 -7.84
CA HIS A 648 0.46 33.37 -7.81
C HIS A 648 1.22 33.07 -9.11
N GLY A 649 0.60 32.37 -10.07
CA GLY A 649 1.18 32.02 -11.37
C GLY A 649 2.00 30.72 -11.36
N ASN A 650 1.99 29.95 -10.27
CA ASN A 650 2.59 28.62 -10.25
C ASN A 650 1.61 27.65 -10.95
N ALA A 651 2.14 26.74 -11.76
CA ALA A 651 1.37 25.61 -12.29
C ALA A 651 2.25 24.38 -12.46
N VAL A 652 1.67 23.22 -12.18
CA VAL A 652 2.28 21.87 -12.18
C VAL A 652 1.38 20.87 -12.89
N TYR A 653 1.95 19.74 -13.33
CA TYR A 653 1.22 18.57 -13.80
C TYR A 653 1.35 17.40 -12.81
N LEU A 654 0.23 16.74 -12.49
CA LEU A 654 0.17 15.55 -11.64
C LEU A 654 0.07 14.28 -12.51
N PHE A 655 1.00 14.18 -13.46
CA PHE A 655 1.09 13.11 -14.47
C PHE A 655 -0.18 12.95 -15.33
N GLU A 656 -0.18 11.91 -16.15
CA GLU A 656 -1.19 11.62 -17.16
C GLU A 656 -2.08 10.41 -16.81
N ARG A 657 -3.27 10.38 -17.42
CA ARG A 657 -4.22 9.27 -17.38
C ARG A 657 -4.50 8.80 -18.80
N ASP A 658 -4.67 7.49 -19.00
CA ASP A 658 -5.25 6.94 -20.22
C ASP A 658 -6.76 6.70 -20.03
N CYS A 659 -7.55 7.27 -20.94
CA CYS A 659 -9.02 7.21 -20.95
C CYS A 659 -9.54 6.57 -22.25
N SER A 660 -8.71 5.81 -22.96
CA SER A 660 -9.03 5.25 -24.28
C SER A 660 -10.18 4.23 -24.25
N VAL A 661 -10.46 3.60 -23.11
CA VAL A 661 -11.55 2.64 -22.97
C VAL A 661 -12.88 3.39 -22.77
N GLN A 662 -13.48 3.76 -23.89
CA GLN A 662 -14.72 4.56 -23.96
C GLN A 662 -15.82 3.90 -24.81
N ARG A 663 -17.08 4.09 -24.40
CA ARG A 663 -18.30 3.70 -25.12
C ARG A 663 -18.90 4.96 -25.76
N ARG A 664 -18.89 5.08 -27.09
CA ARG A 664 -19.51 6.22 -27.81
C ARG A 664 -19.10 7.59 -27.22
N HIS A 665 -17.80 7.75 -26.94
CA HIS A 665 -17.18 8.91 -26.26
C HIS A 665 -17.41 9.03 -24.74
N GLN A 666 -18.30 8.24 -24.13
CA GLN A 666 -18.38 8.12 -22.66
C GLN A 666 -17.20 7.30 -22.13
N LYS A 667 -16.35 7.86 -21.26
CA LYS A 667 -15.25 7.13 -20.61
C LYS A 667 -15.81 6.05 -19.67
N VAL A 668 -15.24 4.84 -19.69
CA VAL A 668 -15.75 3.64 -18.98
C VAL A 668 -14.72 3.04 -18.02
N LEU A 669 -13.45 3.03 -18.43
CA LEU A 669 -12.33 2.57 -17.61
C LEU A 669 -11.13 3.48 -17.87
N GLU A 670 -10.50 3.93 -16.78
CA GLU A 670 -9.39 4.87 -16.79
C GLU A 670 -8.20 4.30 -16.04
N GLU A 671 -6.98 4.66 -16.44
CA GLU A 671 -5.77 4.24 -15.74
C GLU A 671 -4.69 5.33 -15.64
N ALA A 672 -3.90 5.28 -14.58
CA ALA A 672 -2.77 6.17 -14.34
C ALA A 672 -1.58 5.38 -13.77
N PRO A 673 -0.34 5.62 -14.23
CA PRO A 673 0.03 6.37 -15.44
C PRO A 673 -0.54 5.75 -16.73
N ALA A 674 -0.42 6.44 -17.86
CA ALA A 674 -0.73 5.86 -19.16
C ALA A 674 0.34 4.81 -19.55
N PRO A 675 -0.05 3.59 -19.95
CA PRO A 675 0.89 2.52 -20.29
C PRO A 675 1.71 2.83 -21.55
N GLY A 676 2.88 2.21 -21.67
CA GLY A 676 3.78 2.33 -22.83
C GLY A 676 4.51 3.67 -23.04
N LEU A 677 4.19 4.75 -22.32
CA LEU A 677 4.88 6.05 -22.48
C LEU A 677 6.24 6.07 -21.76
N SER A 678 7.29 6.55 -22.45
CA SER A 678 8.60 6.79 -21.84
C SER A 678 8.59 7.98 -20.88
N GLU A 679 9.62 8.09 -20.04
CA GLU A 679 9.75 9.21 -19.08
C GLU A 679 9.93 10.56 -19.77
N GLU A 680 10.66 10.60 -20.89
CA GLU A 680 10.87 11.81 -21.69
C GLU A 680 9.57 12.29 -22.35
N LEU A 681 8.81 11.36 -22.93
CA LEU A 681 7.52 11.66 -23.56
C LEU A 681 6.47 12.10 -22.53
N ARG A 682 6.45 11.46 -21.36
CA ARG A 682 5.63 11.85 -20.19
C ARG A 682 5.98 13.26 -19.69
N HIS A 683 7.27 13.58 -19.59
CA HIS A 683 7.74 14.90 -19.21
C HIS A 683 7.36 15.96 -20.26
N GLU A 684 7.52 15.67 -21.57
CA GLU A 684 7.12 16.61 -22.62
C GLU A 684 5.61 16.88 -22.59
N LEU A 685 4.79 15.82 -22.50
CA LEU A 685 3.33 15.93 -22.39
C LEU A 685 2.90 16.79 -21.18
N GLY A 686 3.55 16.58 -20.03
CA GLY A 686 3.34 17.35 -18.80
C GLY A 686 3.69 18.84 -18.95
N GLU A 687 4.88 19.15 -19.48
CA GLU A 687 5.30 20.53 -19.73
C GLU A 687 4.42 21.23 -20.78
N LYS A 688 3.92 20.52 -21.79
CA LYS A 688 2.95 21.08 -22.75
C LYS A 688 1.59 21.37 -22.08
N ALA A 689 1.13 20.52 -21.16
CA ALA A 689 -0.09 20.77 -20.38
C ALA A 689 0.06 21.98 -19.43
N VAL A 690 1.21 22.12 -18.77
CA VAL A 690 1.54 23.31 -17.94
C VAL A 690 1.67 24.57 -18.80
N THR A 691 2.19 24.45 -20.03
CA THR A 691 2.26 25.56 -20.99
C THR A 691 0.86 26.00 -21.44
N ALA A 692 -0.05 25.05 -21.73
CA ALA A 692 -1.46 25.30 -22.01
C ALA A 692 -2.15 26.04 -20.85
N ALA A 693 -1.97 25.55 -19.61
CA ALA A 693 -2.51 26.18 -18.40
C ALA A 693 -2.05 27.63 -18.22
N LYS A 694 -0.75 27.89 -18.42
CA LYS A 694 -0.17 29.24 -18.31
C LYS A 694 -0.63 30.18 -19.41
N ALA A 695 -0.89 29.69 -20.62
CA ALA A 695 -1.37 30.50 -21.75
C ALA A 695 -2.74 31.15 -21.49
N VAL A 696 -3.61 30.51 -20.70
CA VAL A 696 -4.96 31.01 -20.35
C VAL A 696 -5.05 31.65 -18.96
N ASN A 697 -3.94 31.74 -18.21
CA ASN A 697 -3.90 32.13 -16.79
C ASN A 697 -4.84 31.25 -15.94
N TYR A 698 -4.75 29.94 -16.11
CA TYR A 698 -5.58 28.95 -15.41
C TYR A 698 -5.38 28.97 -13.89
N VAL A 699 -6.42 28.59 -13.12
CA VAL A 699 -6.39 28.49 -11.65
C VAL A 699 -7.18 27.25 -11.21
N GLY A 700 -6.72 26.57 -10.15
CA GLY A 700 -7.37 25.38 -9.60
C GLY A 700 -7.00 24.09 -10.36
N ALA A 701 -7.84 23.07 -10.21
CA ALA A 701 -7.72 21.80 -10.91
C ALA A 701 -8.34 21.87 -12.31
N GLY A 702 -7.60 21.44 -13.32
CA GLY A 702 -8.07 21.31 -14.70
C GLY A 702 -7.48 20.07 -15.38
N THR A 703 -7.87 19.79 -16.61
CA THR A 703 -7.27 18.68 -17.38
C THR A 703 -7.10 19.06 -18.84
N VAL A 704 -5.91 18.81 -19.37
CA VAL A 704 -5.58 19.03 -20.79
C VAL A 704 -5.68 17.68 -21.48
N GLU A 705 -6.65 17.53 -22.40
CA GLU A 705 -6.89 16.28 -23.12
C GLU A 705 -6.08 16.27 -24.41
N PHE A 706 -5.27 15.21 -24.59
CA PHE A 706 -4.51 14.96 -25.81
C PHE A 706 -5.00 13.70 -26.51
N ILE A 707 -4.94 13.72 -27.83
CA ILE A 707 -5.07 12.54 -28.66
C ILE A 707 -3.67 12.08 -29.06
N PHE A 708 -3.31 10.84 -28.70
CA PHE A 708 -2.01 10.24 -28.95
C PHE A 708 -2.12 9.18 -30.05
N ASP A 709 -1.30 9.28 -31.08
CA ASP A 709 -1.27 8.33 -32.18
C ASP A 709 -0.26 7.20 -31.91
N ASN A 710 -0.74 5.96 -31.79
CA ASN A 710 0.12 4.80 -31.57
C ASN A 710 1.09 4.56 -32.75
N GLU A 711 0.73 4.92 -33.98
CA GLU A 711 1.57 4.69 -35.17
C GLU A 711 2.77 5.65 -35.25
N THR A 712 2.56 6.95 -35.04
CA THR A 712 3.63 7.96 -35.09
C THR A 712 4.27 8.27 -33.74
N GLN A 713 3.69 7.79 -32.63
CA GLN A 713 4.08 8.12 -31.25
C GLN A 713 4.07 9.64 -30.99
N GLN A 714 3.11 10.36 -31.60
CA GLN A 714 2.92 11.80 -31.44
C GLN A 714 1.63 12.09 -30.66
N PHE A 715 1.66 13.14 -29.84
CA PHE A 715 0.48 13.66 -29.14
C PHE A 715 0.04 15.01 -29.71
N TYR A 716 -1.26 15.26 -29.67
CA TYR A 716 -1.87 16.49 -30.16
C TYR A 716 -2.97 16.96 -29.20
N PHE A 717 -3.01 18.24 -28.89
CA PHE A 717 -4.06 18.86 -28.07
C PHE A 717 -5.42 18.67 -28.74
N MET A 718 -6.37 18.13 -27.98
CA MET A 718 -7.76 17.97 -28.38
C MET A 718 -8.59 19.14 -27.84
N GLU A 719 -8.67 19.25 -26.51
CA GLU A 719 -9.40 20.28 -25.77
C GLU A 719 -8.91 20.37 -24.31
N MET A 720 -9.46 21.30 -23.53
CA MET A 720 -9.08 21.52 -22.13
C MET A 720 -10.32 21.59 -21.25
N ASN A 721 -10.54 20.56 -20.44
CA ASN A 721 -11.64 20.52 -19.49
C ASN A 721 -11.32 21.44 -18.29
N THR A 722 -12.18 22.42 -18.07
CA THR A 722 -11.96 23.58 -17.20
C THR A 722 -12.42 23.33 -15.75
N ARG A 723 -12.33 22.09 -15.29
CA ARG A 723 -12.85 21.59 -14.02
C ARG A 723 -12.03 20.42 -13.48
N LEU A 724 -12.33 20.00 -12.26
CA LEU A 724 -11.93 18.69 -11.77
C LEU A 724 -12.59 17.58 -12.65
N GLN A 725 -11.79 16.65 -13.17
CA GLN A 725 -12.34 15.51 -13.91
C GLN A 725 -13.06 14.50 -13.00
N VAL A 726 -13.85 13.61 -13.59
CA VAL A 726 -14.56 12.56 -12.84
C VAL A 726 -13.54 11.54 -12.29
N GLU A 727 -12.61 11.17 -13.16
CA GLU A 727 -11.48 10.25 -13.06
C GLU A 727 -10.25 10.82 -12.32
N HIS A 728 -10.38 11.97 -11.67
CA HIS A 728 -9.33 12.51 -10.80
C HIS A 728 -8.80 11.53 -9.71
N PRO A 729 -9.59 10.56 -9.17
CA PRO A 729 -9.09 9.67 -8.14
C PRO A 729 -7.96 8.73 -8.58
N VAL A 730 -7.79 8.36 -9.85
CA VAL A 730 -6.59 7.57 -10.25
C VAL A 730 -5.31 8.39 -10.09
N THR A 731 -5.35 9.69 -10.43
CA THR A 731 -4.24 10.61 -10.20
C THR A 731 -3.95 10.77 -8.71
N GLU A 732 -4.99 10.94 -7.88
CA GLU A 732 -4.83 10.98 -6.42
C GLU A 732 -4.18 9.71 -5.88
N MET A 733 -4.62 8.53 -6.35
CA MET A 733 -4.04 7.26 -5.92
C MET A 733 -2.59 7.10 -6.35
N VAL A 734 -2.13 7.52 -7.53
CA VAL A 734 -0.71 7.39 -7.92
C VAL A 734 0.19 8.52 -7.44
N THR A 735 -0.34 9.68 -7.05
CA THR A 735 0.45 10.79 -6.49
C THR A 735 0.37 10.89 -4.97
N ASP A 736 -0.53 10.15 -4.33
CA ASP A 736 -0.86 10.21 -2.90
C ASP A 736 -1.26 11.64 -2.46
N THR A 737 -2.07 12.32 -3.27
CA THR A 737 -2.60 13.69 -3.06
C THR A 737 -4.13 13.73 -2.92
N ASP A 738 -4.68 14.85 -2.39
CA ASP A 738 -6.11 15.18 -2.45
C ASP A 738 -6.29 16.47 -3.28
N LEU A 739 -6.81 16.33 -4.50
CA LEU A 739 -6.98 17.44 -5.45
C LEU A 739 -8.07 18.42 -5.01
N VAL A 740 -9.07 17.95 -4.24
CA VAL A 740 -10.11 18.82 -3.66
C VAL A 740 -9.53 19.66 -2.52
N GLN A 741 -8.62 19.12 -1.70
CA GLN A 741 -7.87 19.91 -0.72
C GLN A 741 -7.06 20.99 -1.42
N TRP A 742 -6.35 20.65 -2.50
CA TRP A 742 -5.59 21.63 -3.29
C TRP A 742 -6.51 22.71 -3.89
N GLN A 743 -7.74 22.36 -4.29
CA GLN A 743 -8.71 23.34 -4.80
C GLN A 743 -9.15 24.31 -3.70
N LEU A 744 -9.38 23.82 -2.47
CA LEU A 744 -9.75 24.65 -1.31
C LEU A 744 -8.59 25.56 -0.86
N GLU A 745 -7.36 25.04 -0.83
CA GLU A 745 -6.14 25.81 -0.56
C GLU A 745 -5.95 26.96 -1.55
N VAL A 746 -6.03 26.67 -2.86
CA VAL A 746 -5.87 27.70 -3.91
C VAL A 746 -7.03 28.70 -3.90
N ALA A 747 -8.27 28.26 -3.63
CA ALA A 747 -9.42 29.15 -3.49
C ALA A 747 -9.36 30.06 -2.25
N ALA A 748 -8.71 29.61 -1.17
CA ALA A 748 -8.34 30.49 -0.05
C ALA A 748 -7.21 31.48 -0.42
N GLY A 749 -6.50 31.25 -1.53
CA GLY A 749 -5.39 32.08 -2.00
C GLY A 749 -4.02 31.61 -1.53
N ASN A 750 -3.92 30.39 -0.97
CA ASN A 750 -2.64 29.77 -0.65
C ASN A 750 -1.90 29.34 -1.94
N LYS A 751 -0.61 29.05 -1.82
CA LYS A 751 0.19 28.52 -2.93
C LYS A 751 0.00 27.02 -3.11
N LEU A 752 0.32 26.51 -4.30
CA LEU A 752 0.38 25.06 -4.56
C LEU A 752 1.15 24.31 -3.45
N PRO A 753 0.61 23.19 -2.92
CA PRO A 753 1.25 22.47 -1.82
C PRO A 753 2.61 21.85 -2.14
N LEU A 754 2.81 21.43 -3.39
CA LEU A 754 4.03 20.81 -3.90
C LEU A 754 4.41 21.47 -5.23
N MET A 755 5.71 21.55 -5.53
CA MET A 755 6.21 21.95 -6.84
C MET A 755 6.46 20.72 -7.72
N GLN A 756 6.72 20.93 -9.02
CA GLN A 756 6.92 19.82 -9.98
C GLN A 756 8.03 18.84 -9.56
N ASN A 757 9.07 19.34 -8.90
CA ASN A 757 10.20 18.55 -8.42
C ASN A 757 9.89 17.71 -7.17
N ASP A 758 8.75 17.92 -6.51
CA ASP A 758 8.34 17.22 -5.29
C ASP A 758 7.32 16.10 -5.58
N LEU A 759 6.57 16.22 -6.68
CA LEU A 759 5.58 15.22 -7.13
C LEU A 759 6.24 13.89 -7.52
N ARG A 760 5.65 12.77 -7.09
CA ARG A 760 6.12 11.40 -7.36
C ARG A 760 4.99 10.55 -7.92
N LEU A 761 5.37 9.51 -8.65
CA LEU A 761 4.48 8.53 -9.25
C LEU A 761 4.69 7.19 -8.54
N ASN A 762 3.70 6.78 -7.75
CA ASN A 762 3.77 5.66 -6.82
C ASN A 762 2.88 4.51 -7.28
N GLY A 763 3.41 3.63 -8.14
CA GLY A 763 2.69 2.46 -8.66
C GLY A 763 1.68 2.80 -9.77
N HIS A 764 0.64 1.97 -9.89
CA HIS A 764 -0.37 2.07 -10.96
C HIS A 764 -1.78 2.02 -10.36
N ALA A 765 -2.72 2.75 -10.96
CA ALA A 765 -4.12 2.78 -10.56
C ALA A 765 -5.08 2.57 -11.73
N PHE A 766 -6.24 1.97 -11.46
CA PHE A 766 -7.38 1.87 -12.37
C PHE A 766 -8.63 2.47 -11.71
N GLU A 767 -9.47 3.13 -12.48
CA GLU A 767 -10.86 3.45 -12.13
C GLU A 767 -11.81 2.75 -13.09
N ALA A 768 -12.97 2.33 -12.57
CA ALA A 768 -14.08 1.79 -13.33
C ALA A 768 -15.36 2.51 -12.94
N ARG A 769 -16.01 3.14 -13.91
CA ARG A 769 -17.32 3.79 -13.70
C ARG A 769 -18.43 2.75 -13.68
N ILE A 770 -19.09 2.60 -12.54
CA ILE A 770 -20.17 1.64 -12.33
C ILE A 770 -21.49 2.32 -12.70
N TYR A 771 -22.00 2.01 -13.90
CA TYR A 771 -23.23 2.61 -14.43
C TYR A 771 -24.45 1.69 -14.29
N ALA A 772 -25.61 2.29 -14.03
CA ALA A 772 -26.94 1.72 -14.23
C ALA A 772 -27.29 1.69 -15.74
N GLU A 773 -26.62 0.80 -16.46
CA GLU A 773 -26.81 0.54 -17.90
C GLU A 773 -26.94 -0.96 -18.13
N ASN A 774 -27.62 -1.37 -19.20
CA ASN A 774 -27.69 -2.76 -19.66
C ASN A 774 -26.82 -2.99 -20.91
N PRO A 775 -25.58 -3.54 -20.79
CA PRO A 775 -24.66 -3.72 -21.91
C PRO A 775 -25.21 -4.60 -23.03
N ASP A 776 -25.98 -5.65 -22.69
CA ASP A 776 -26.52 -6.61 -23.66
C ASP A 776 -27.62 -5.98 -24.54
N THR A 777 -28.29 -4.94 -24.06
CA THR A 777 -29.22 -4.10 -24.84
C THR A 777 -28.57 -2.78 -25.26
N ASN A 778 -27.33 -2.82 -25.74
CA ASN A 778 -26.57 -1.66 -26.25
C ASN A 778 -26.45 -0.50 -25.23
N PHE A 779 -26.29 -0.83 -23.95
CA PHE A 779 -26.12 0.14 -22.85
C PHE A 779 -27.27 1.16 -22.73
N LEU A 780 -28.51 0.73 -22.97
CA LEU A 780 -29.67 1.51 -22.54
C LEU A 780 -29.56 1.77 -21.02
N PRO A 781 -29.75 3.03 -20.56
CA PRO A 781 -29.77 3.34 -19.13
C PRO A 781 -30.94 2.68 -18.41
N ASP A 782 -30.79 2.40 -17.12
CA ASP A 782 -31.78 1.75 -16.27
C ASP A 782 -31.93 2.52 -14.94
N ALA A 783 -33.09 2.41 -14.29
CA ALA A 783 -33.45 3.20 -13.11
C ALA A 783 -34.38 2.43 -12.16
N GLY A 784 -34.35 2.81 -10.88
CA GLY A 784 -35.14 2.16 -9.83
C GLY A 784 -34.33 1.76 -8.58
N PRO A 785 -34.88 0.92 -7.70
CA PRO A 785 -34.33 0.67 -6.37
C PRO A 785 -33.13 -0.28 -6.36
N LEU A 786 -32.13 0.03 -5.53
CA LEU A 786 -31.00 -0.84 -5.22
C LEU A 786 -31.39 -1.89 -4.16
N ILE A 787 -32.14 -2.92 -4.59
CA ILE A 787 -32.71 -3.99 -3.75
C ILE A 787 -31.65 -4.74 -2.93
N HIS A 788 -30.50 -5.01 -3.56
CA HIS A 788 -29.30 -5.53 -2.89
C HIS A 788 -28.07 -4.82 -3.45
N LEU A 789 -27.21 -4.33 -2.56
CA LEU A 789 -25.96 -3.67 -2.89
C LEU A 789 -24.89 -4.17 -1.92
N HIS A 790 -23.90 -4.89 -2.46
CA HIS A 790 -22.70 -5.29 -1.72
C HIS A 790 -21.48 -4.79 -2.48
N THR A 791 -20.68 -3.94 -1.82
CA THR A 791 -19.51 -3.32 -2.44
C THR A 791 -18.23 -3.99 -1.96
N PRO A 792 -17.14 -3.95 -2.75
CA PRO A 792 -15.81 -4.27 -2.25
C PRO A 792 -15.49 -3.40 -1.01
N GLN A 793 -14.76 -3.99 -0.06
CA GLN A 793 -14.40 -3.30 1.18
C GLN A 793 -13.23 -2.34 0.93
N PRO A 794 -13.33 -1.06 1.34
CA PRO A 794 -12.23 -0.10 1.19
C PRO A 794 -10.95 -0.54 1.91
N SER A 795 -9.81 -0.21 1.33
CA SER A 795 -8.46 -0.49 1.84
C SER A 795 -7.46 0.55 1.31
N SER A 796 -6.17 0.41 1.64
CA SER A 796 -5.10 1.20 0.99
C SER A 796 -4.95 0.94 -0.52
N THR A 797 -5.54 -0.14 -1.05
CA THR A 797 -5.47 -0.54 -2.46
C THR A 797 -6.83 -0.55 -3.16
N VAL A 798 -7.93 -0.29 -2.46
CA VAL A 798 -9.30 -0.25 -3.00
C VAL A 798 -10.04 0.94 -2.42
N ARG A 799 -10.46 1.86 -3.28
CA ARG A 799 -11.19 3.08 -2.97
C ARG A 799 -12.53 3.06 -3.72
N LEU A 800 -13.57 3.59 -3.09
CA LEU A 800 -14.92 3.65 -3.65
C LEU A 800 -15.51 5.04 -3.41
N GLU A 801 -15.84 5.75 -4.48
CA GLU A 801 -16.68 6.93 -4.44
C GLU A 801 -18.10 6.53 -4.86
N THR A 802 -19.14 6.90 -4.09
CA THR A 802 -20.54 6.63 -4.46
C THR A 802 -21.53 7.52 -3.72
N GLY A 803 -22.52 8.03 -4.45
CA GLY A 803 -23.65 8.80 -3.93
C GLY A 803 -24.82 7.97 -3.40
N PHE A 804 -24.73 6.63 -3.40
CA PHE A 804 -25.87 5.74 -3.13
C PHE A 804 -25.58 4.67 -2.05
N GLU A 805 -26.65 4.19 -1.42
CA GLU A 805 -26.66 3.15 -0.39
C GLU A 805 -27.73 2.08 -0.70
N GLN A 806 -27.71 0.92 -0.03
CA GLN A 806 -28.71 -0.12 -0.30
C GLN A 806 -30.12 0.36 0.07
N GLY A 807 -31.06 0.24 -0.86
CA GLY A 807 -32.43 0.75 -0.71
C GLY A 807 -32.62 2.20 -1.14
N ASP A 808 -31.58 2.92 -1.55
CA ASP A 808 -31.74 4.16 -2.34
C ASP A 808 -32.23 3.81 -3.78
N GLU A 809 -32.69 4.82 -4.51
CA GLU A 809 -33.34 4.70 -5.83
C GLU A 809 -32.57 5.52 -6.88
N ILE A 810 -32.17 4.89 -7.97
CA ILE A 810 -31.55 5.57 -9.12
C ILE A 810 -32.66 6.25 -9.93
N SER A 811 -32.56 7.57 -10.10
CA SER A 811 -33.60 8.39 -10.73
C SER A 811 -33.34 8.65 -12.22
N VAL A 812 -34.39 8.56 -13.05
CA VAL A 812 -34.35 8.87 -14.49
C VAL A 812 -33.99 10.33 -14.82
N HIS A 813 -33.87 11.22 -13.83
CA HIS A 813 -33.59 12.64 -14.02
C HIS A 813 -32.09 13.00 -14.07
N TYR A 814 -31.21 12.08 -13.67
CA TYR A 814 -29.77 12.33 -13.51
C TYR A 814 -28.92 11.29 -14.26
N ASP A 815 -27.61 11.36 -14.05
CA ASP A 815 -26.61 10.46 -14.65
C ASP A 815 -26.73 9.04 -14.06
N PRO A 816 -26.56 7.97 -14.87
CA PRO A 816 -26.63 6.57 -14.40
C PRO A 816 -25.46 6.12 -13.51
N MET A 817 -24.43 6.93 -13.25
CA MET A 817 -23.27 6.51 -12.47
C MET A 817 -23.63 6.26 -10.99
N ILE A 818 -23.58 4.99 -10.59
CA ILE A 818 -23.82 4.52 -9.22
C ILE A 818 -22.59 4.76 -8.35
N ALA A 819 -21.40 4.48 -8.91
CA ALA A 819 -20.14 4.54 -8.17
C ALA A 819 -18.93 4.63 -9.11
N LYS A 820 -17.78 4.99 -8.53
CA LYS A 820 -16.47 4.90 -9.16
C LYS A 820 -15.62 3.98 -8.29
N LEU A 821 -15.24 2.84 -8.85
CA LEU A 821 -14.41 1.84 -8.18
C LEU A 821 -12.95 2.06 -8.60
N ILE A 822 -12.10 2.44 -7.64
CA ILE A 822 -10.70 2.76 -7.89
C ILE A 822 -9.81 1.77 -7.15
N VAL A 823 -8.72 1.34 -7.78
CA VAL A 823 -7.73 0.44 -7.16
C VAL A 823 -6.31 0.90 -7.43
N LYS A 824 -5.37 0.55 -6.54
CA LYS A 824 -3.92 0.82 -6.64
C LYS A 824 -3.13 -0.47 -6.45
N GLY A 825 -2.10 -0.67 -7.25
CA GLY A 825 -1.10 -1.73 -7.11
C GLY A 825 0.32 -1.19 -7.29
N ASN A 826 1.33 -2.00 -6.97
CA ASN A 826 2.73 -1.60 -7.18
C ASN A 826 3.09 -1.49 -8.68
N ASP A 827 2.36 -2.22 -9.54
CA ASP A 827 2.44 -2.17 -11.00
C ASP A 827 1.05 -2.39 -11.64
N ARG A 828 0.96 -2.22 -12.96
CA ARG A 828 -0.27 -2.38 -13.76
C ARG A 828 -0.88 -3.78 -13.64
N THR A 829 -0.07 -4.84 -13.57
CA THR A 829 -0.55 -6.23 -13.45
C THR A 829 -1.16 -6.48 -12.07
N GLU A 830 -0.54 -5.96 -11.01
CA GLU A 830 -1.13 -6.01 -9.68
C GLU A 830 -2.41 -5.18 -9.58
N ALA A 831 -2.41 -3.95 -10.06
CA ALA A 831 -3.59 -3.09 -10.04
C ALA A 831 -4.77 -3.76 -10.80
N LEU A 832 -4.50 -4.40 -11.94
CA LEU A 832 -5.51 -5.13 -12.72
C LEU A 832 -6.01 -6.40 -12.00
N ARG A 833 -5.13 -7.11 -11.28
CA ARG A 833 -5.49 -8.24 -10.41
C ARG A 833 -6.42 -7.80 -9.27
N ILE A 834 -6.17 -6.62 -8.69
CA ILE A 834 -7.00 -6.04 -7.61
C ILE A 834 -8.33 -5.55 -8.18
N LEU A 835 -8.34 -4.91 -9.36
CA LEU A 835 -9.57 -4.47 -10.06
C LEU A 835 -10.53 -5.64 -10.29
N ARG A 836 -10.05 -6.74 -10.88
CA ARG A 836 -10.86 -7.94 -11.14
C ARG A 836 -11.44 -8.53 -9.86
N LYS A 837 -10.67 -8.56 -8.76
CA LYS A 837 -11.17 -9.00 -7.45
C LYS A 837 -12.26 -8.06 -6.94
N ALA A 838 -12.02 -6.75 -6.96
CA ALA A 838 -12.94 -5.75 -6.42
C ALA A 838 -14.27 -5.70 -7.23
N LEU A 839 -14.21 -5.86 -8.55
CA LEU A 839 -15.40 -6.06 -9.39
C LEU A 839 -16.16 -7.35 -9.04
N ASN A 840 -15.46 -8.45 -8.74
CA ASN A 840 -16.08 -9.72 -8.32
C ASN A 840 -16.73 -9.65 -6.94
N ASP A 841 -16.19 -8.83 -6.02
CA ASP A 841 -16.80 -8.55 -4.71
C ASP A 841 -17.99 -7.56 -4.82
N TYR A 842 -18.18 -6.90 -5.98
CA TYR A 842 -19.26 -5.95 -6.25
C TYR A 842 -20.51 -6.67 -6.79
N GLU A 843 -21.62 -6.53 -6.07
CA GLU A 843 -22.92 -7.14 -6.39
C GLU A 843 -24.03 -6.09 -6.37
N VAL A 844 -24.87 -6.06 -7.41
CA VAL A 844 -26.07 -5.18 -7.50
C VAL A 844 -27.28 -5.99 -8.00
N VAL A 845 -28.42 -5.82 -7.33
CA VAL A 845 -29.74 -6.35 -7.74
C VAL A 845 -30.81 -5.27 -7.66
N GLY A 846 -31.72 -5.27 -8.63
CA GLY A 846 -32.77 -4.28 -8.84
C GLY A 846 -32.81 -3.95 -10.32
N LEU A 847 -31.87 -3.09 -10.71
CA LEU A 847 -31.56 -2.65 -12.08
C LEU A 847 -30.38 -3.40 -12.71
N HIS A 848 -30.18 -3.17 -14.00
CA HIS A 848 -29.04 -3.64 -14.79
C HIS A 848 -27.79 -2.77 -14.54
N THR A 849 -26.60 -3.36 -14.69
CA THR A 849 -25.33 -2.67 -14.43
C THR A 849 -24.22 -3.14 -15.36
N ASN A 850 -23.30 -2.26 -15.72
CA ASN A 850 -22.12 -2.59 -16.54
C ASN A 850 -21.05 -3.45 -15.86
N ILE A 851 -21.22 -3.85 -14.58
CA ILE A 851 -20.24 -4.61 -13.78
C ILE A 851 -19.75 -5.90 -14.48
N GLU A 852 -20.65 -6.71 -15.05
CA GLU A 852 -20.22 -7.96 -15.73
C GLU A 852 -19.50 -7.68 -17.06
N PHE A 853 -19.81 -6.57 -17.73
CA PHE A 853 -19.05 -6.10 -18.89
C PHE A 853 -17.65 -5.64 -18.48
N LEU A 854 -17.52 -4.89 -17.38
CA LEU A 854 -16.22 -4.48 -16.81
C LEU A 854 -15.36 -5.70 -16.40
N LYS A 855 -15.96 -6.78 -15.88
CA LYS A 855 -15.28 -8.05 -15.60
C LYS A 855 -14.73 -8.71 -16.85
N LYS A 856 -15.51 -8.76 -17.94
CA LYS A 856 -15.04 -9.26 -19.25
C LYS A 856 -13.92 -8.39 -19.81
N LEU A 857 -14.12 -7.07 -19.84
CA LEU A 857 -13.17 -6.10 -20.42
C LEU A 857 -11.83 -6.10 -19.70
N SER A 858 -11.83 -5.97 -18.36
CA SER A 858 -10.62 -6.03 -17.55
C SER A 858 -9.91 -7.39 -17.63
N SER A 859 -10.58 -8.44 -18.11
CA SER A 859 -10.02 -9.78 -18.34
C SER A 859 -9.63 -10.05 -19.80
N HIS A 860 -9.88 -9.10 -20.72
CA HIS A 860 -9.66 -9.29 -22.15
C HIS A 860 -8.17 -9.27 -22.51
N PRO A 861 -7.64 -10.22 -23.32
CA PRO A 861 -6.20 -10.31 -23.62
C PRO A 861 -5.59 -9.00 -24.15
N ALA A 862 -6.26 -8.34 -25.09
CA ALA A 862 -5.79 -7.07 -25.64
C ALA A 862 -5.63 -5.97 -24.57
N PHE A 863 -6.51 -5.94 -23.56
CA PHE A 863 -6.42 -4.97 -22.47
C PHE A 863 -5.24 -5.26 -21.52
N ILE A 864 -4.94 -6.55 -21.32
CA ILE A 864 -3.74 -6.99 -20.57
C ILE A 864 -2.47 -6.59 -21.32
N ASN A 865 -2.45 -6.78 -22.63
CA ASN A 865 -1.32 -6.52 -23.53
C ASN A 865 -1.07 -5.03 -23.85
N GLU A 866 -1.82 -4.10 -23.25
CA GLU A 866 -1.71 -2.64 -23.51
C GLU A 866 -2.08 -2.23 -24.96
N GLU A 867 -2.88 -3.05 -25.66
CA GLU A 867 -3.44 -2.77 -26.99
C GLU A 867 -4.59 -1.73 -26.92
N LEU A 868 -4.32 -0.55 -26.35
CA LEU A 868 -5.30 0.50 -26.08
C LEU A 868 -5.51 1.43 -27.27
N GLU A 869 -6.78 1.73 -27.57
CA GLU A 869 -7.21 2.78 -28.50
C GLU A 869 -8.68 3.15 -28.24
N THR A 870 -9.10 4.34 -28.67
CA THR A 870 -10.46 4.89 -28.47
C THR A 870 -11.59 4.07 -29.11
N GLY A 871 -11.27 3.13 -30.01
CA GLY A 871 -12.19 2.18 -30.64
C GLY A 871 -12.28 0.81 -29.95
N PHE A 872 -11.59 0.58 -28.84
CA PHE A 872 -11.40 -0.75 -28.22
C PHE A 872 -12.70 -1.57 -28.06
N ILE A 873 -13.77 -0.95 -27.52
CA ILE A 873 -15.03 -1.65 -27.22
C ILE A 873 -15.75 -2.12 -28.50
N GLU A 874 -15.65 -1.35 -29.59
CA GLU A 874 -16.26 -1.70 -30.88
C GLU A 874 -15.40 -2.75 -31.62
N LYS A 875 -14.08 -2.65 -31.55
CA LYS A 875 -13.12 -3.58 -32.15
C LYS A 875 -13.22 -5.00 -31.58
N TYR A 876 -13.34 -5.13 -30.26
CA TYR A 876 -13.45 -6.42 -29.56
C TYR A 876 -14.90 -6.78 -29.16
N LYS A 877 -15.89 -6.17 -29.83
CA LYS A 877 -17.34 -6.31 -29.55
C LYS A 877 -17.83 -7.76 -29.58
N THR A 878 -17.34 -8.58 -30.51
CA THR A 878 -17.69 -10.01 -30.54
C THR A 878 -17.37 -10.73 -29.23
N ASP A 879 -16.26 -10.38 -28.61
CA ASP A 879 -15.66 -11.12 -27.51
C ASP A 879 -16.18 -10.57 -26.18
N LEU A 880 -16.35 -9.25 -26.08
CA LEU A 880 -16.96 -8.57 -24.94
C LEU A 880 -18.47 -8.87 -24.82
N PHE A 881 -19.22 -8.93 -25.92
CA PHE A 881 -20.66 -9.23 -25.93
C PHE A 881 -20.98 -10.69 -26.28
N THR A 882 -19.99 -11.60 -26.22
CA THR A 882 -20.26 -13.04 -26.29
C THR A 882 -21.24 -13.44 -25.18
N SER A 883 -22.36 -14.03 -25.58
CA SER A 883 -23.35 -14.60 -24.68
C SER A 883 -22.82 -15.88 -24.03
N ILE A 884 -23.07 -16.03 -22.74
CA ILE A 884 -22.82 -17.28 -22.04
C ILE A 884 -23.76 -18.35 -22.61
N GLY A 885 -23.26 -19.57 -22.80
CA GLY A 885 -24.02 -20.71 -23.33
C GLY A 885 -25.07 -21.25 -22.36
N ARG A 886 -25.33 -22.57 -22.38
CA ARG A 886 -26.22 -23.21 -21.40
C ARG A 886 -25.75 -22.88 -19.98
N THR A 887 -26.67 -22.39 -19.14
CA THR A 887 -26.41 -22.08 -17.72
C THR A 887 -25.78 -23.27 -17.00
N ASN A 888 -24.72 -23.02 -16.21
CA ASN A 888 -24.00 -24.09 -15.50
C ASN A 888 -24.98 -24.83 -14.53
N PRO A 889 -25.11 -26.17 -14.64
CA PRO A 889 -25.97 -26.97 -13.75
C PRO A 889 -25.71 -26.79 -12.25
N ILE A 890 -24.48 -26.44 -11.85
CA ILE A 890 -24.15 -26.13 -10.45
C ILE A 890 -24.90 -24.86 -9.98
N ILE A 891 -25.02 -23.84 -10.83
CA ILE A 891 -25.74 -22.59 -10.49
C ILE A 891 -27.25 -22.84 -10.40
N LEU A 892 -27.79 -23.67 -11.30
CA LEU A 892 -29.19 -24.13 -11.24
C LEU A 892 -29.47 -24.91 -9.95
N ALA A 893 -28.54 -25.78 -9.53
CA ALA A 893 -28.61 -26.46 -8.23
C ALA A 893 -28.53 -25.49 -7.05
N GLN A 894 -27.59 -24.53 -7.05
CA GLN A 894 -27.47 -23.50 -6.02
C GLN A 894 -28.75 -22.68 -5.85
N ALA A 895 -29.33 -22.20 -6.95
CA ALA A 895 -30.59 -21.45 -6.94
C ALA A 895 -31.75 -22.30 -6.38
N ALA A 896 -31.94 -23.51 -6.92
CA ALA A 896 -33.04 -24.38 -6.54
C ALA A 896 -32.96 -24.87 -5.08
N ILE A 897 -31.76 -25.22 -4.59
CA ILE A 897 -31.55 -25.58 -3.18
C ILE A 897 -31.81 -24.36 -2.29
N SER A 898 -31.31 -23.16 -2.66
CA SER A 898 -31.54 -21.93 -1.87
C SER A 898 -33.03 -21.63 -1.73
N LEU A 899 -33.78 -21.67 -2.84
CA LEU A 899 -35.24 -21.52 -2.82
C LEU A 899 -35.91 -22.55 -1.89
N THR A 900 -35.49 -23.81 -1.95
CA THR A 900 -36.03 -24.90 -1.12
C THR A 900 -35.72 -24.70 0.36
N LEU A 901 -34.52 -24.22 0.72
CA LEU A 901 -34.16 -23.91 2.11
C LEU A 901 -34.90 -22.68 2.64
N ILE A 902 -35.07 -21.63 1.83
CA ILE A 902 -35.86 -20.44 2.15
C ILE A 902 -37.36 -20.79 2.34
N GLU A 903 -37.90 -21.73 1.53
CA GLU A 903 -39.27 -22.26 1.68
C GLU A 903 -39.43 -22.95 3.05
N LEU A 904 -38.48 -23.81 3.44
CA LEU A 904 -38.48 -24.53 4.72
C LEU A 904 -38.30 -23.62 5.94
N GLU A 905 -37.42 -22.62 5.90
CA GLU A 905 -37.21 -21.67 7.00
C GLU A 905 -38.43 -20.76 7.22
N LYS A 906 -39.12 -20.37 6.14
CA LYS A 906 -40.41 -19.65 6.21
C LYS A 906 -41.51 -20.51 6.82
N ASP A 907 -41.54 -21.81 6.56
CA ASP A 907 -42.50 -22.69 7.22
C ASP A 907 -42.14 -22.92 8.69
N GLN A 908 -40.89 -23.18 9.06
CA GLN A 908 -40.48 -23.32 10.48
C GLN A 908 -40.76 -22.07 11.33
N SER A 909 -40.58 -20.89 10.76
CA SER A 909 -40.91 -19.62 11.43
C SER A 909 -42.44 -19.41 11.56
N ARG A 910 -43.24 -19.72 10.52
CA ARG A 910 -44.71 -19.76 10.61
C ARG A 910 -45.19 -20.69 11.73
N ILE A 911 -44.64 -21.90 11.78
CA ILE A 911 -44.96 -22.96 12.75
C ILE A 911 -44.75 -22.48 14.18
N SER A 912 -43.64 -21.78 14.43
CA SER A 912 -43.28 -21.22 15.74
C SER A 912 -44.27 -20.16 16.24
N GLY A 913 -45.06 -19.56 15.35
CA GLY A 913 -46.15 -18.64 15.67
C GLY A 913 -47.54 -19.28 15.79
N THR A 914 -47.67 -20.61 15.70
CA THR A 914 -48.97 -21.31 15.79
C THR A 914 -49.34 -21.71 17.22
N LEU A 915 -50.63 -21.99 17.44
CA LEU A 915 -51.16 -22.51 18.71
C LEU A 915 -50.75 -23.97 19.00
N ASP A 916 -50.22 -24.69 18.01
CA ASP A 916 -49.66 -26.05 18.18
C ASP A 916 -48.32 -26.18 17.43
N PRO A 917 -47.21 -25.70 18.02
CA PRO A 917 -45.87 -25.83 17.45
C PRO A 917 -45.41 -27.29 17.28
N PHE A 918 -46.06 -28.25 17.94
CA PHE A 918 -45.68 -29.67 17.95
C PHE A 918 -46.53 -30.55 17.02
N SER A 919 -47.49 -29.95 16.29
CA SER A 919 -48.35 -30.67 15.35
C SER A 919 -47.52 -31.53 14.37
N PRO A 920 -47.95 -32.75 14.03
CA PRO A 920 -47.27 -33.55 13.00
C PRO A 920 -47.36 -32.88 11.62
N TRP A 921 -48.34 -32.02 11.39
CA TRP A 921 -48.50 -31.28 10.12
C TRP A 921 -47.53 -30.11 9.98
N SER A 922 -46.94 -29.66 11.09
CA SER A 922 -45.88 -28.65 11.12
C SER A 922 -44.50 -29.29 11.23
N THR A 923 -44.29 -30.13 12.25
CA THR A 923 -42.97 -30.71 12.58
C THR A 923 -42.44 -31.71 11.56
N LEU A 924 -43.31 -32.31 10.73
CA LEU A 924 -42.94 -33.36 9.76
C LEU A 924 -42.93 -32.83 8.31
N THR A 925 -42.42 -31.61 8.10
CA THR A 925 -42.14 -31.07 6.75
C THR A 925 -41.46 -32.11 5.87
N CYS A 926 -41.91 -32.22 4.62
CA CYS A 926 -41.37 -33.15 3.61
C CYS A 926 -41.53 -34.67 3.88
N ILE A 927 -42.28 -35.12 4.90
CA ILE A 927 -42.57 -36.57 5.02
C ILE A 927 -43.48 -37.08 3.89
N ARG A 928 -43.17 -38.28 3.39
CA ARG A 928 -43.99 -39.11 2.49
C ARG A 928 -43.86 -40.57 2.96
N LEU A 929 -44.95 -41.34 2.94
CA LEU A 929 -44.98 -42.68 3.55
C LEU A 929 -44.25 -43.76 2.74
N ASN A 930 -44.36 -43.72 1.40
CA ASN A 930 -43.90 -44.79 0.51
C ASN A 930 -42.80 -44.34 -0.47
N THR A 931 -42.34 -43.10 -0.40
CA THR A 931 -41.31 -42.52 -1.27
C THR A 931 -40.44 -41.56 -0.46
N LYS A 932 -39.25 -41.22 -0.96
CA LYS A 932 -38.60 -39.96 -0.55
C LYS A 932 -39.40 -38.78 -1.08
N HIS A 933 -39.27 -37.61 -0.46
CA HIS A 933 -39.78 -36.37 -1.03
C HIS A 933 -38.80 -35.82 -2.07
N THR A 934 -39.34 -35.45 -3.23
CA THR A 934 -38.65 -34.66 -4.26
C THR A 934 -39.39 -33.33 -4.42
N ARG A 935 -38.65 -32.23 -4.44
CA ARG A 935 -39.13 -30.89 -4.80
C ARG A 935 -38.68 -30.60 -6.23
N HIS A 936 -39.60 -30.25 -7.12
CA HIS A 936 -39.29 -29.83 -8.48
C HIS A 936 -39.28 -28.29 -8.50
N ILE A 937 -38.20 -27.69 -8.99
CA ILE A 937 -38.05 -26.25 -9.17
C ILE A 937 -37.83 -25.99 -10.67
N SER A 938 -38.73 -25.25 -11.32
CA SER A 938 -38.48 -24.67 -12.65
C SER A 938 -37.72 -23.36 -12.52
N LEU A 939 -36.73 -23.15 -13.38
CA LEU A 939 -35.96 -21.90 -13.54
C LEU A 939 -35.73 -21.67 -15.03
N SER A 940 -36.08 -20.48 -15.55
CA SER A 940 -35.61 -20.01 -16.85
C SER A 940 -34.36 -19.14 -16.69
N ASP A 941 -33.43 -19.23 -17.63
CA ASP A 941 -32.29 -18.32 -17.75
C ASP A 941 -32.60 -17.16 -18.71
N SER A 942 -31.62 -16.28 -18.94
CA SER A 942 -31.75 -15.13 -19.84
C SER A 942 -31.96 -15.49 -21.32
N ASN A 943 -31.77 -16.76 -21.70
CA ASN A 943 -32.08 -17.30 -23.03
C ASN A 943 -33.47 -17.99 -23.05
N GLU A 944 -34.36 -17.63 -22.11
CA GLU A 944 -35.69 -18.23 -21.87
C GLU A 944 -35.68 -19.76 -21.69
N SER A 945 -34.52 -20.38 -21.44
CA SER A 945 -34.34 -21.82 -21.58
C SER A 945 -34.70 -22.58 -20.29
N GLU A 946 -35.98 -22.91 -20.12
CA GLU A 946 -36.51 -23.57 -18.91
C GLU A 946 -35.73 -24.85 -18.55
N SER A 947 -35.24 -24.85 -17.31
CA SER A 947 -34.57 -25.95 -16.63
C SER A 947 -35.40 -26.40 -15.44
N ILE A 948 -35.55 -27.72 -15.27
CA ILE A 948 -36.25 -28.35 -14.15
C ILE A 948 -35.22 -29.03 -13.25
N VAL A 949 -35.12 -28.57 -12.02
CA VAL A 949 -34.22 -29.11 -11.00
C VAL A 949 -35.02 -29.96 -10.01
N ASP A 950 -34.74 -31.26 -10.00
CA ASP A 950 -35.33 -32.23 -9.07
C ASP A 950 -34.44 -32.32 -7.82
N ILE A 951 -34.94 -31.91 -6.66
CA ILE A 951 -34.24 -31.96 -5.36
C ILE A 951 -34.86 -33.05 -4.49
N GLN A 952 -34.19 -34.20 -4.39
CA GLN A 952 -34.60 -35.30 -3.53
C GLN A 952 -33.96 -35.20 -2.15
N PHE A 953 -34.78 -35.22 -1.11
CA PHE A 953 -34.36 -35.12 0.28
C PHE A 953 -33.74 -36.44 0.76
N LYS A 954 -32.60 -36.36 1.44
CA LYS A 954 -31.96 -37.43 2.22
C LYS A 954 -31.92 -37.05 3.71
N SER A 955 -31.43 -37.98 4.54
CA SER A 955 -31.16 -37.74 5.96
C SER A 955 -30.15 -36.62 6.19
N ASN A 956 -30.23 -35.97 7.34
CA ASN A 956 -29.23 -35.05 7.90
C ASN A 956 -28.94 -33.79 7.04
N GLY A 957 -29.94 -33.25 6.31
CA GLY A 957 -29.76 -32.03 5.51
C GLY A 957 -28.93 -32.24 4.25
N THR A 958 -28.94 -33.46 3.71
CA THR A 958 -28.28 -33.82 2.44
C THR A 958 -29.32 -34.00 1.33
N PHE A 959 -28.90 -33.79 0.08
CA PHE A 959 -29.77 -33.76 -1.09
C PHE A 959 -29.17 -34.57 -2.24
N ASP A 960 -30.01 -35.22 -3.04
CA ASP A 960 -29.65 -35.64 -4.40
C ASP A 960 -30.34 -34.68 -5.37
N VAL A 961 -29.58 -34.07 -6.28
CA VAL A 961 -30.06 -33.01 -7.18
C VAL A 961 -29.83 -33.40 -8.63
N LYS A 962 -30.91 -33.42 -9.42
CA LYS A 962 -30.88 -33.75 -10.85
C LYS A 962 -31.34 -32.54 -11.64
N VAL A 963 -30.46 -32.03 -12.50
CA VAL A 963 -30.71 -30.85 -13.33
C VAL A 963 -31.10 -31.31 -14.73
N ASN A 964 -32.25 -30.86 -15.22
CA ASN A 964 -32.78 -31.16 -16.55
C ASN A 964 -33.01 -29.87 -17.33
N GLN A 965 -32.77 -29.87 -18.65
CA GLN A 965 -33.10 -28.76 -19.54
C GLN A 965 -33.50 -29.33 -20.91
N GLY A 966 -34.56 -28.80 -21.53
CA GLY A 966 -35.04 -29.27 -22.84
C GLY A 966 -35.47 -30.74 -22.91
N GLY A 967 -35.73 -31.39 -21.76
CA GLY A 967 -36.04 -32.82 -21.64
C GLY A 967 -34.81 -33.73 -21.44
N GLU A 968 -33.59 -33.21 -21.58
CA GLU A 968 -32.35 -33.93 -21.28
C GLU A 968 -31.94 -33.73 -19.81
N THR A 969 -31.27 -34.71 -19.20
CA THR A 969 -30.60 -34.53 -17.90
C THR A 969 -29.19 -34.02 -18.13
N LEU A 970 -28.91 -32.80 -17.66
CA LEU A 970 -27.59 -32.16 -17.78
C LEU A 970 -26.59 -32.67 -16.73
N SER A 971 -27.04 -32.90 -15.49
CA SER A 971 -26.18 -33.32 -14.37
C SER A 971 -26.98 -34.01 -13.27
N ILE A 972 -26.31 -34.87 -12.50
CA ILE A 972 -26.83 -35.50 -11.29
C ILE A 972 -25.75 -35.38 -10.20
N PHE A 973 -26.06 -34.64 -9.15
CA PHE A 973 -25.23 -34.42 -7.97
C PHE A 973 -25.79 -35.24 -6.81
N THR A 974 -24.97 -35.99 -6.08
CA THR A 974 -25.46 -36.91 -5.04
C THR A 974 -24.86 -36.66 -3.67
N GLY A 975 -25.69 -36.62 -2.63
CA GLY A 975 -25.24 -36.40 -1.25
C GLY A 975 -24.84 -34.95 -0.94
N VAL A 976 -25.27 -34.00 -1.78
CA VAL A 976 -24.98 -32.56 -1.65
C VAL A 976 -25.36 -32.08 -0.25
N MET A 977 -24.41 -31.57 0.52
CA MET A 977 -24.69 -30.93 1.80
C MET A 977 -24.95 -29.45 1.56
N ALA A 978 -25.99 -28.89 2.18
CA ALA A 978 -26.32 -27.47 1.99
C ALA A 978 -26.60 -26.78 3.32
N LYS A 979 -26.08 -25.56 3.48
CA LYS A 979 -26.40 -24.67 4.59
C LYS A 979 -26.74 -23.28 4.07
N TRP A 980 -27.93 -22.80 4.44
CA TRP A 980 -28.37 -21.42 4.23
C TRP A 980 -27.93 -20.51 5.39
N ASN A 981 -27.75 -19.23 5.09
CA ASN A 981 -27.58 -18.14 6.06
C ASN A 981 -28.39 -16.93 5.60
N GLU A 982 -29.61 -16.79 6.11
CA GLU A 982 -30.56 -15.74 5.77
C GLU A 982 -30.00 -14.32 5.99
N ALA A 983 -29.23 -14.11 7.07
CA ALA A 983 -28.65 -12.81 7.41
C ALA A 983 -27.55 -12.34 6.44
N GLN A 984 -26.91 -13.27 5.72
CA GLN A 984 -25.92 -12.96 4.67
C GLN A 984 -26.44 -13.26 3.25
N LYS A 985 -27.70 -13.71 3.13
CA LYS A 985 -28.33 -14.27 1.92
C LYS A 985 -27.47 -15.31 1.21
N GLN A 986 -26.74 -16.12 1.99
CA GLN A 986 -25.63 -16.92 1.49
C GLN A 986 -25.92 -18.41 1.64
N ILE A 987 -25.71 -19.17 0.55
CA ILE A 987 -25.65 -20.63 0.58
C ILE A 987 -24.19 -21.10 0.60
N ILE A 988 -23.93 -22.13 1.39
CA ILE A 988 -22.71 -22.94 1.33
C ILE A 988 -23.14 -24.35 0.91
N LEU A 989 -22.57 -24.83 -0.20
CA LEU A 989 -22.74 -26.21 -0.68
C LEU A 989 -21.46 -27.01 -0.48
N ASP A 990 -21.63 -28.31 -0.28
CA ASP A 990 -20.61 -29.34 -0.49
C ASP A 990 -21.11 -30.23 -1.63
N ILE A 991 -20.47 -30.15 -2.80
CA ILE A 991 -20.96 -30.69 -4.08
C ILE A 991 -19.77 -31.12 -4.95
N ASP A 992 -19.77 -32.36 -5.42
CA ASP A 992 -18.68 -32.98 -6.20
C ASP A 992 -17.28 -32.74 -5.61
N ASP A 993 -17.15 -33.00 -4.29
CA ASP A 993 -15.98 -32.76 -3.44
C ASP A 993 -15.50 -31.28 -3.39
N ARG A 994 -16.35 -30.32 -3.80
CA ARG A 994 -16.09 -28.87 -3.76
C ARG A 994 -16.99 -28.16 -2.77
N LYS A 995 -16.38 -27.29 -1.96
CA LYS A 995 -17.09 -26.42 -1.01
C LYS A 995 -17.37 -25.04 -1.58
N LEU A 996 -18.50 -24.91 -2.27
CA LEU A 996 -18.90 -23.66 -2.94
C LEU A 996 -19.63 -22.71 -1.97
N ARG A 997 -19.42 -21.40 -2.14
CA ARG A 997 -20.09 -20.33 -1.39
C ARG A 997 -20.65 -19.32 -2.39
N SER A 998 -21.95 -19.03 -2.29
CA SER A 998 -22.63 -18.10 -3.21
C SER A 998 -23.69 -17.29 -2.49
N ARG A 999 -23.87 -16.03 -2.88
CA ARG A 999 -25.00 -15.20 -2.39
C ARG A 999 -26.17 -15.36 -3.36
N VAL A 1000 -27.37 -15.52 -2.82
CA VAL A 1000 -28.60 -15.75 -3.61
C VAL A 1000 -29.67 -14.77 -3.16
N ILE A 1001 -30.00 -13.84 -4.05
CA ILE A 1001 -31.01 -12.79 -3.82
C ILE A 1001 -32.29 -13.16 -4.56
N LEU A 1002 -33.41 -13.16 -3.84
CA LEU A 1002 -34.75 -13.30 -4.42
C LEU A 1002 -35.39 -11.91 -4.50
N ASP A 1003 -35.69 -11.48 -5.72
CA ASP A 1003 -36.40 -10.24 -6.04
C ASP A 1003 -37.93 -10.46 -6.02
N ASN A 1004 -38.69 -9.41 -5.74
CA ASN A 1004 -40.14 -9.36 -5.76
C ASN A 1004 -40.72 -9.81 -7.11
N ASN A 1005 -40.02 -9.53 -8.21
CA ASN A 1005 -40.38 -9.95 -9.57
C ASN A 1005 -40.12 -11.45 -9.86
N LYS A 1006 -39.93 -12.28 -8.82
CA LYS A 1006 -39.57 -13.71 -8.89
C LYS A 1006 -38.25 -13.99 -9.61
N ARG A 1007 -37.38 -12.98 -9.75
CA ARG A 1007 -36.00 -13.13 -10.25
C ARG A 1007 -35.12 -13.67 -9.11
N VAL A 1008 -34.28 -14.64 -9.42
CA VAL A 1008 -33.30 -15.26 -8.51
C VAL A 1008 -31.92 -14.94 -9.04
N VAL A 1009 -31.20 -14.08 -8.34
CA VAL A 1009 -29.84 -13.68 -8.72
C VAL A 1009 -28.84 -14.44 -7.86
N VAL A 1010 -27.97 -15.21 -8.52
CA VAL A 1010 -26.88 -15.97 -7.89
C VAL A 1010 -25.57 -15.26 -8.18
N PHE A 1011 -24.80 -14.96 -7.13
CA PHE A 1011 -23.42 -14.48 -7.20
C PHE A 1011 -22.48 -15.59 -6.73
N GLY A 1012 -21.53 -15.99 -7.58
CA GLY A 1012 -20.59 -17.09 -7.30
C GLY A 1012 -19.35 -17.06 -8.19
N GLU A 1013 -18.64 -18.19 -8.29
CA GLU A 1013 -17.37 -18.33 -9.03
C GLU A 1013 -17.46 -17.98 -10.53
N HIS A 1014 -18.68 -17.91 -11.08
CA HIS A 1014 -18.97 -17.57 -12.47
C HIS A 1014 -19.59 -16.18 -12.66
N GLY A 1015 -19.48 -15.29 -11.65
CA GLY A 1015 -20.05 -13.94 -11.69
C GLY A 1015 -21.53 -13.88 -11.29
N LYS A 1016 -22.27 -12.91 -11.84
CA LYS A 1016 -23.72 -12.70 -11.63
C LYS A 1016 -24.52 -13.54 -12.64
N THR A 1017 -25.33 -14.48 -12.16
CA THR A 1017 -26.34 -15.16 -12.99
C THR A 1017 -27.74 -14.74 -12.54
N VAL A 1018 -28.55 -14.26 -13.48
CA VAL A 1018 -29.98 -13.94 -13.25
C VAL A 1018 -30.83 -15.08 -13.80
N LEU A 1019 -31.68 -15.65 -12.95
CA LEU A 1019 -32.68 -16.65 -13.31
C LEU A 1019 -34.07 -16.12 -12.97
N GLN A 1020 -35.11 -16.68 -13.58
CA GLN A 1020 -36.50 -16.34 -13.30
C GLN A 1020 -37.27 -17.60 -12.91
N ILE A 1021 -38.14 -17.50 -11.91
CA ILE A 1021 -39.11 -18.57 -11.60
C ILE A 1021 -40.32 -18.36 -12.53
N PRO A 1022 -40.57 -19.25 -13.52
CA PRO A 1022 -41.65 -19.05 -14.48
C PRO A 1022 -43.01 -19.04 -13.77
N THR A 1023 -43.91 -18.17 -14.23
CA THR A 1023 -45.28 -18.13 -13.70
C THR A 1023 -46.07 -19.35 -14.23
N PRO A 1024 -46.74 -20.13 -13.36
CA PRO A 1024 -47.48 -21.31 -13.79
C PRO A 1024 -48.53 -21.01 -14.85
N ALA A 1025 -48.69 -21.89 -15.83
CA ALA A 1025 -49.55 -21.70 -17.01
C ALA A 1025 -51.05 -21.49 -16.69
N TYR A 1026 -51.51 -21.83 -15.47
CA TYR A 1026 -52.88 -21.57 -15.02
C TYR A 1026 -53.08 -20.16 -14.46
N LEU A 1027 -52.01 -19.40 -14.20
CA LEU A 1027 -52.05 -17.99 -13.77
C LEU A 1027 -51.81 -17.02 -14.93
N SER A 1028 -51.00 -17.39 -15.93
CA SER A 1028 -50.78 -16.56 -17.12
C SER A 1028 -52.01 -16.42 -18.03
N ALA A 1029 -53.02 -17.26 -17.85
CA ALA A 1029 -54.28 -17.25 -18.61
C ALA A 1029 -55.16 -16.01 -18.35
N GLU A 1030 -54.99 -15.31 -17.22
CA GLU A 1030 -55.71 -14.05 -16.93
C GLU A 1030 -54.90 -12.80 -17.35
N THR A 1031 -53.62 -12.97 -17.72
CA THR A 1031 -52.72 -11.89 -18.12
C THR A 1031 -52.23 -12.08 -19.56
N SER A 1032 -53.17 -12.16 -20.51
CA SER A 1032 -52.85 -12.11 -21.93
C SER A 1032 -52.30 -10.74 -22.31
N ASP A 1033 -51.04 -10.68 -22.73
CA ASP A 1033 -50.47 -9.50 -23.38
C ASP A 1033 -51.34 -9.07 -24.58
N VAL A 1034 -51.45 -7.76 -24.81
CA VAL A 1034 -52.19 -7.22 -25.96
C VAL A 1034 -51.39 -7.56 -27.23
N VAL A 1035 -51.97 -8.41 -28.08
CA VAL A 1035 -51.36 -8.79 -29.36
C VAL A 1035 -51.15 -7.53 -30.18
N GLY A 1036 -49.90 -7.25 -30.56
CA GLY A 1036 -49.56 -6.01 -31.28
C GLY A 1036 -49.34 -4.77 -30.41
N SER A 1037 -49.07 -4.88 -29.10
CA SER A 1037 -48.58 -3.73 -28.32
C SER A 1037 -47.06 -3.58 -28.32
N ILE A 1038 -46.59 -2.34 -28.53
CA ILE A 1038 -45.21 -1.92 -28.30
C ILE A 1038 -45.03 -1.66 -26.80
N LYS A 1039 -43.92 -2.16 -26.24
CA LYS A 1039 -43.54 -2.00 -24.83
C LYS A 1039 -42.42 -0.98 -24.63
N THR A 1040 -42.34 -0.39 -23.44
CA THR A 1040 -41.25 0.51 -23.01
C THR A 1040 -39.95 -0.29 -22.83
N PRO A 1041 -38.83 0.08 -23.48
CA PRO A 1041 -37.59 -0.71 -23.41
C PRO A 1041 -36.72 -0.44 -22.17
N MET A 1042 -36.92 0.69 -21.48
CA MET A 1042 -36.29 1.03 -20.20
C MET A 1042 -37.21 1.99 -19.41
N PRO A 1043 -37.02 2.20 -18.09
CA PRO A 1043 -37.78 3.20 -17.34
C PRO A 1043 -37.52 4.63 -17.89
N CYS A 1044 -38.59 5.38 -18.15
CA CYS A 1044 -38.49 6.67 -18.86
C CYS A 1044 -39.66 7.62 -18.58
N LYS A 1045 -39.53 8.87 -19.02
CA LYS A 1045 -40.60 9.86 -19.16
C LYS A 1045 -41.06 9.93 -20.62
N ILE A 1046 -42.35 10.17 -20.88
CA ILE A 1046 -42.82 10.50 -22.24
C ILE A 1046 -42.46 11.95 -22.57
N SER A 1047 -41.57 12.18 -23.55
CA SER A 1047 -41.24 13.53 -24.05
C SER A 1047 -42.25 14.02 -25.09
N GLN A 1048 -42.53 13.22 -26.12
CA GLN A 1048 -43.43 13.60 -27.24
C GLN A 1048 -44.24 12.41 -27.74
N ILE A 1049 -45.42 12.68 -28.31
CA ILE A 1049 -46.27 11.69 -28.98
C ILE A 1049 -46.63 12.23 -30.36
N PHE A 1050 -46.25 11.52 -31.42
CA PHE A 1050 -46.47 11.92 -32.82
C PHE A 1050 -47.73 11.34 -33.46
N VAL A 1051 -48.41 10.42 -32.76
CA VAL A 1051 -49.55 9.66 -33.29
C VAL A 1051 -50.81 9.83 -32.45
N THR A 1052 -51.94 9.67 -33.10
CA THR A 1052 -53.28 9.75 -32.50
C THR A 1052 -53.99 8.41 -32.55
N VAL A 1053 -54.90 8.16 -31.60
CA VAL A 1053 -55.75 6.97 -31.61
C VAL A 1053 -56.62 6.96 -32.87
N GLY A 1054 -56.59 5.86 -33.60
CA GLY A 1054 -57.26 5.69 -34.89
C GLY A 1054 -56.39 5.98 -36.13
N GLN A 1055 -55.19 6.55 -35.96
CA GLN A 1055 -54.26 6.86 -37.05
C GLN A 1055 -53.68 5.57 -37.67
N VAL A 1056 -53.52 5.56 -39.00
CA VAL A 1056 -52.77 4.50 -39.71
C VAL A 1056 -51.31 4.95 -39.84
N VAL A 1057 -50.38 4.03 -39.60
CA VAL A 1057 -48.93 4.25 -39.66
C VAL A 1057 -48.25 3.17 -40.48
N GLU A 1058 -47.08 3.50 -41.04
CA GLU A 1058 -46.25 2.57 -41.81
C GLU A 1058 -45.08 2.06 -40.96
N LYS A 1059 -44.39 0.99 -41.40
CA LYS A 1059 -43.15 0.54 -40.73
C LYS A 1059 -42.12 1.67 -40.79
N GLY A 1060 -41.57 2.03 -39.63
CA GLY A 1060 -40.60 3.12 -39.46
C GLY A 1060 -41.19 4.47 -39.07
N THR A 1061 -42.52 4.65 -39.09
CA THR A 1061 -43.17 5.90 -38.66
C THR A 1061 -42.83 6.24 -37.20
N PRO A 1062 -42.39 7.47 -36.87
CA PRO A 1062 -42.28 7.98 -35.51
C PRO A 1062 -43.58 7.81 -34.71
N LEU A 1063 -43.51 7.28 -33.49
CA LEU A 1063 -44.67 7.10 -32.61
C LEU A 1063 -44.58 7.98 -31.36
N ILE A 1064 -43.51 7.77 -30.56
CA ILE A 1064 -43.31 8.40 -29.24
C ILE A 1064 -41.82 8.67 -29.05
N VAL A 1065 -41.47 9.79 -28.42
CA VAL A 1065 -40.12 10.02 -27.86
C VAL A 1065 -40.16 9.73 -26.36
N LEU A 1066 -39.24 8.89 -25.92
CA LEU A 1066 -38.99 8.62 -24.50
C LEU A 1066 -37.77 9.42 -24.05
N GLU A 1067 -37.86 10.12 -22.92
CA GLU A 1067 -36.76 10.82 -22.26
C GLU A 1067 -36.32 10.00 -21.04
N ALA A 1068 -35.05 9.63 -20.98
CA ALA A 1068 -34.44 9.01 -19.81
C ALA A 1068 -33.01 9.52 -19.65
N MET A 1069 -32.64 9.99 -18.46
CA MET A 1069 -31.26 10.34 -18.11
C MET A 1069 -30.61 11.33 -19.10
N LYS A 1070 -31.37 12.36 -19.48
CA LYS A 1070 -31.06 13.40 -20.49
C LYS A 1070 -30.99 12.91 -21.96
N MET A 1071 -31.25 11.64 -22.24
CA MET A 1071 -31.30 11.08 -23.60
C MET A 1071 -32.73 11.00 -24.14
N GLU A 1072 -32.92 11.30 -25.43
CA GLU A 1072 -34.19 11.10 -26.15
C GLU A 1072 -34.12 9.88 -27.09
N HIS A 1073 -35.01 8.92 -26.87
CA HIS A 1073 -35.13 7.68 -27.65
C HIS A 1073 -36.42 7.69 -28.48
N LEU A 1074 -36.26 7.71 -29.82
CA LEU A 1074 -37.38 7.72 -30.75
C LEU A 1074 -37.92 6.30 -31.02
N ILE A 1075 -39.08 5.97 -30.46
CA ILE A 1075 -39.81 4.75 -30.75
C ILE A 1075 -40.51 4.89 -32.11
N LYS A 1076 -40.16 3.99 -33.04
CA LYS A 1076 -40.72 3.90 -34.40
C LYS A 1076 -41.59 2.66 -34.55
N SER A 1077 -42.58 2.70 -35.43
CA SER A 1077 -43.47 1.57 -35.68
C SER A 1077 -42.70 0.36 -36.27
N PRO A 1078 -42.74 -0.84 -35.66
CA PRO A 1078 -42.04 -2.01 -36.20
C PRO A 1078 -42.76 -2.61 -37.43
N LEU A 1079 -44.05 -2.30 -37.59
CA LEU A 1079 -44.98 -2.85 -38.56
C LEU A 1079 -45.88 -1.72 -39.11
N PRO A 1080 -46.48 -1.87 -40.31
CA PRO A 1080 -47.63 -1.06 -40.68
C PRO A 1080 -48.86 -1.48 -39.86
N GLY A 1081 -49.70 -0.54 -39.45
CA GLY A 1081 -50.86 -0.83 -38.62
C GLY A 1081 -51.71 0.40 -38.30
N LYS A 1082 -52.82 0.20 -37.61
CA LYS A 1082 -53.69 1.28 -37.10
C LYS A 1082 -53.56 1.36 -35.58
N ILE A 1083 -53.31 2.56 -35.03
CA ILE A 1083 -53.24 2.77 -33.59
C ILE A 1083 -54.63 2.52 -32.97
N GLU A 1084 -54.77 1.52 -32.11
CA GLU A 1084 -55.98 1.32 -31.31
C GLU A 1084 -55.92 2.17 -30.04
N LYS A 1085 -54.77 2.16 -29.35
CA LYS A 1085 -54.63 2.75 -28.03
C LYS A 1085 -53.24 3.29 -27.79
N ILE A 1086 -53.17 4.42 -27.09
CA ILE A 1086 -51.95 4.97 -26.49
C ILE A 1086 -52.20 4.97 -24.98
N PHE A 1087 -51.27 4.45 -24.20
CA PHE A 1087 -51.50 4.15 -22.78
C PHE A 1087 -51.13 5.32 -21.84
N TYR A 1088 -50.25 6.22 -22.30
CA TYR A 1088 -49.67 7.32 -21.52
C TYR A 1088 -49.76 8.66 -22.27
N LYS A 1089 -49.57 9.76 -21.55
CA LYS A 1089 -49.52 11.13 -22.04
C LYS A 1089 -48.09 11.68 -21.99
N VAL A 1090 -47.86 12.77 -22.72
CA VAL A 1090 -46.64 13.58 -22.56
C VAL A 1090 -46.50 14.02 -21.10
N GLY A 1091 -45.31 13.81 -20.52
CA GLY A 1091 -44.99 14.06 -19.12
C GLY A 1091 -45.12 12.85 -18.19
N ASP A 1092 -45.82 11.79 -18.57
CA ASP A 1092 -45.99 10.60 -17.72
C ASP A 1092 -44.66 9.83 -17.54
N LEU A 1093 -44.42 9.29 -16.35
CA LEU A 1093 -43.34 8.35 -16.06
C LEU A 1093 -43.82 6.91 -16.27
N VAL A 1094 -42.98 6.08 -16.88
CA VAL A 1094 -43.30 4.71 -17.30
C VAL A 1094 -42.15 3.77 -16.97
N GLU A 1095 -42.46 2.66 -16.29
CA GLU A 1095 -41.51 1.57 -16.01
C GLU A 1095 -41.16 0.74 -17.26
N GLU A 1096 -40.10 -0.08 -17.17
CA GLU A 1096 -39.75 -1.11 -18.16
C GLU A 1096 -40.93 -2.04 -18.50
N ASN A 1097 -40.99 -2.54 -19.73
CA ASN A 1097 -41.94 -3.54 -20.24
C ASN A 1097 -43.44 -3.22 -20.15
N LYS A 1098 -43.84 -1.99 -19.84
CA LYS A 1098 -45.26 -1.55 -19.93
C LYS A 1098 -45.65 -1.28 -21.38
N ASN A 1099 -46.91 -1.51 -21.73
CA ASN A 1099 -47.42 -1.22 -23.08
C ASN A 1099 -47.52 0.29 -23.28
N LEU A 1100 -46.86 0.84 -24.32
CA LEU A 1100 -46.91 2.25 -24.71
C LEU A 1100 -48.05 2.53 -25.71
N VAL A 1101 -48.13 1.68 -26.73
CA VAL A 1101 -49.03 1.81 -27.90
C VAL A 1101 -49.52 0.42 -28.30
N ALA A 1102 -50.80 0.26 -28.60
CA ALA A 1102 -51.35 -0.95 -29.22
C ALA A 1102 -51.84 -0.66 -30.63
N PHE A 1103 -51.56 -1.59 -31.55
CA PHE A 1103 -52.20 -1.65 -32.87
C PHE A 1103 -53.51 -2.44 -32.79
N ALA A 1104 -54.49 -2.07 -33.60
CA ALA A 1104 -55.67 -2.88 -33.85
C ALA A 1104 -55.32 -4.09 -34.74
N GLU A 1105 -56.02 -5.21 -34.53
CA GLU A 1105 -55.97 -6.42 -35.39
C GLU A 1105 -56.42 -6.17 -36.84
#